data_AF-A0A3B1EJD4-F1
#
_entry.id   AF-A0A3B1EJD4-F1
#
_cell.length_a   1.000
_cell.length_b   1.000
_cell.length_c   1.000
_cell.angle_alpha   90.00
_cell.angle_beta   90.00
_cell.angle_gamma   90.00
#
_symmetry.space_group_name_H-M   'P 1'
#
loop_
_entity.id
_entity.type
_entity.pdbx_description
1 polymer ?
#
loop_
_entity_poly.entity_id
_entity_poly.type
_entity_poly.pdbx_seq_one_letter_code
_entity_poly.pdbx_strand_id
1 'polypeptide(L)'
;MTAIDVSRLLFQPEKRYSGLLRLQGRALLASDENDRQFIDNHLERLTQAETVCAKGSPNDGFLAATVTVAADESYDIDFAAGSIYVGGIRFEAGEGETLQGQLDWLQIAEDGGIPNAPSAADLAGGPRYDLCWLEGWEQCVSSREDGETLDQALGGPDTAVRLRPMRRMRVDTDIGDTCRDAFADLIADLTASGAAEVDSNLCRLTGTTRLLVGFEEDGTDEDLCAPARQRGYLGCQNDVIRVRIIAPGVLAWSLMNAAPLYRVRAVAEGGALTRIEMITPPWDQYSQPIAGDLVEILRWEARLDNDTKIAGETGHMTVVAQSFDPTDLSFGIDDPVPQPWQDWLAAADGGQLHLNDKDPAGAETYFYMRLWRGEVHDPGNAGQPFVPGTPVALGTTGLHVTLDGPGAVGDTWVFDVRANTPQDITPWDFTRGNGALPIAPARYLAPLALIEWRLVGAVAVPTIHDCRHRFRALCSSDCCEVTVGDGTTSFGDAASISEALTLLPDDGGKICLLPGQHRDHALIDDRTDILIEGCGPTSLLLAGEGAAGPVITIRDSLRITLRNFRIRAPEEIGVLVTASAPVSTGPETALTRDILIERMRLTARDAPAVVVESATHFALRRSRIGLMPLEADLTPASPAGRAQAVSLLGTDLAVEDCEIVPTQRTGFLRRPMGGIHVRGDVTEARINRNRIEGGSGMGIRLGSWRLVASGSGGSGRSLLPEPRYTPNTGWGEHRTAVNARAAETGIYHADTTIDIIRTDAGCFRPGIIVTEIPGIPADIVEPVADGPITGLRIDDNDIADMALTGIGATRFFDLDQTSQAVEVIDLALTRNRISNCQTSELPELTPALTVHAGFGGVALGIVRGALVAQNRIADCGGDRLDPTCGFFALMTEGCTIEQNTITGNGRRLEFGDVPRLGRRGGIVLGLAIAQTFDEDFGLPDFAPEQGLLFNRQTGEPALRIHANIVEQPEGQALRALVAGPALITDNNFASRGAVALLQWVLAVLAGLGGANTGGNATTATDSLTIAANVDPAILAAAQVDVFEALLNVLGGVTVSVVNLTGGSIEDGPSTLGLVAALSGLDTLDLVRDPGLPLISGEIMFTDNQVFFDSIALPLTLALCSVSLASADDVEVNDNQLRLDLGFDIIHTHLFAVSESTLRVIGNRMREPGPTTQISAHTRAPVNTTALNQGDHCFYVVAEPQTRIHHRNLTTIGGGGDADEISLCAEINRQAEDEGADL
;
A
#
# COMPACT_ATOMS: atom_id res chain seq x y z
N MET A 1 -42.04 -35.29 2.11
CA MET A 1 -41.87 -36.65 2.64
C MET A 1 -42.79 -37.54 1.85
N THR A 2 -42.21 -38.56 1.24
CA THR A 2 -42.92 -39.56 0.45
C THR A 2 -43.82 -40.44 1.34
N ALA A 3 -44.84 -41.04 0.73
CA ALA A 3 -45.80 -41.91 1.44
C ALA A 3 -45.10 -43.13 2.02
N ILE A 4 -45.28 -43.38 3.32
CA ILE A 4 -44.73 -44.55 4.02
C ILE A 4 -45.70 -45.03 5.10
N ASP A 5 -45.78 -46.35 5.30
CA ASP A 5 -46.63 -46.94 6.33
C ASP A 5 -45.94 -46.82 7.71
N VAL A 6 -46.28 -45.76 8.44
CA VAL A 6 -45.73 -45.46 9.78
C VAL A 6 -46.83 -45.27 10.79
N SER A 7 -46.63 -45.74 12.02
CA SER A 7 -47.70 -45.82 13.01
C SER A 7 -48.18 -44.47 13.56
N ARG A 8 -47.26 -43.51 13.80
CA ARG A 8 -47.49 -42.13 14.29
C ARG A 8 -46.32 -41.21 13.93
N LEU A 9 -46.61 -39.93 13.69
CA LEU A 9 -45.60 -38.87 13.51
C LEU A 9 -45.89 -37.73 14.50
N LEU A 10 -45.03 -37.59 15.52
CA LEU A 10 -45.23 -36.67 16.65
C LEU A 10 -44.21 -35.53 16.72
N PHE A 11 -43.30 -35.45 15.74
CA PHE A 11 -42.20 -34.50 15.77
C PHE A 11 -42.72 -33.05 15.74
N GLN A 12 -42.36 -32.29 16.77
CA GLN A 12 -42.81 -30.92 17.02
C GLN A 12 -41.64 -30.05 17.52
N PRO A 13 -40.91 -29.37 16.62
CA PRO A 13 -39.70 -28.64 16.97
C PRO A 13 -39.96 -27.52 18.00
N GLU A 14 -41.15 -26.92 18.00
CA GLU A 14 -41.58 -25.89 18.94
C GLU A 14 -41.61 -26.35 20.41
N LYS A 15 -41.70 -27.65 20.67
CA LYS A 15 -41.63 -28.23 22.02
C LYS A 15 -40.20 -28.38 22.55
N ARG A 16 -39.18 -28.15 21.72
CA ARG A 16 -37.75 -28.11 22.10
C ARG A 16 -37.27 -29.38 22.79
N TYR A 17 -37.73 -30.54 22.35
CA TYR A 17 -37.17 -31.82 22.82
C TYR A 17 -35.75 -32.00 22.29
N SER A 18 -34.86 -32.52 23.13
CA SER A 18 -33.45 -32.74 22.78
C SER A 18 -33.06 -34.23 22.64
N GLY A 19 -34.00 -35.15 22.82
CA GLY A 19 -33.80 -36.58 22.64
C GLY A 19 -34.91 -37.42 23.28
N LEU A 20 -34.79 -38.76 23.18
CA LEU A 20 -35.76 -39.73 23.70
C LEU A 20 -35.11 -40.74 24.65
N LEU A 21 -35.82 -41.10 25.74
CA LEU A 21 -35.36 -42.09 26.73
C LEU A 21 -36.29 -43.31 26.77
N ARG A 22 -35.72 -44.50 26.57
CA ARG A 22 -36.44 -45.78 26.69
C ARG A 22 -36.69 -46.13 28.14
N LEU A 23 -37.92 -46.54 28.46
CA LEU A 23 -38.30 -46.99 29.80
C LEU A 23 -38.09 -48.50 29.97
N GLN A 24 -37.55 -48.91 31.11
CA GLN A 24 -37.28 -50.32 31.40
C GLN A 24 -38.57 -51.15 31.37
N GLY A 25 -38.57 -52.23 30.59
CA GLY A 25 -39.67 -53.21 30.54
C GLY A 25 -40.95 -52.67 29.91
N ARG A 26 -40.87 -51.65 29.04
CA ARG A 26 -42.00 -51.16 28.23
C ARG A 26 -41.84 -51.60 26.77
N ALA A 27 -42.96 -51.72 26.07
CA ALA A 27 -42.96 -52.02 24.63
C ALA A 27 -42.32 -50.84 23.87
N LEU A 28 -41.56 -51.16 22.82
CA LEU A 28 -41.02 -50.17 21.90
C LEU A 28 -42.03 -49.95 20.77
N LEU A 29 -42.44 -48.71 20.57
CA LEU A 29 -43.30 -48.33 19.46
C LEU A 29 -42.44 -47.78 18.32
N ALA A 30 -42.82 -48.05 17.08
CA ALA A 30 -42.15 -47.46 15.91
C ALA A 30 -42.18 -45.93 15.95
N SER A 31 -43.26 -45.34 16.48
CA SER A 31 -43.38 -43.90 16.68
C SER A 31 -42.32 -43.31 17.59
N ASP A 32 -41.90 -44.03 18.64
CA ASP A 32 -40.87 -43.56 19.56
C ASP A 32 -39.52 -43.49 18.86
N GLU A 33 -39.20 -44.49 18.04
CA GLU A 33 -37.95 -44.53 17.28
C GLU A 33 -37.91 -43.48 16.17
N ASN A 34 -39.04 -43.29 15.46
CA ASN A 34 -39.18 -42.25 14.45
C ASN A 34 -39.02 -40.86 15.06
N ASP A 35 -39.68 -40.57 16.19
CA ASP A 35 -39.59 -39.28 16.87
C ASP A 35 -38.16 -39.00 17.37
N ARG A 36 -37.46 -40.03 17.91
CA ARG A 36 -36.03 -39.93 18.24
C ARG A 36 -35.22 -39.49 17.03
N GLN A 37 -35.39 -40.14 15.88
CA GLN A 37 -34.63 -39.82 14.67
C GLN A 37 -34.90 -38.40 14.16
N PHE A 38 -36.16 -37.93 14.20
CA PHE A 38 -36.49 -36.56 13.79
C PHE A 38 -35.91 -35.51 14.74
N ILE A 39 -35.93 -35.76 16.06
CA ILE A 39 -35.31 -34.88 17.05
C ILE A 39 -33.79 -34.79 16.83
N ASP A 40 -33.12 -35.93 16.67
CA ASP A 40 -31.67 -35.98 16.45
C ASP A 40 -31.29 -35.23 15.17
N ASN A 41 -31.99 -35.49 14.05
CA ASN A 41 -31.76 -34.81 12.77
C ASN A 41 -31.98 -33.30 12.85
N HIS A 42 -33.01 -32.85 13.58
CA HIS A 42 -33.31 -31.43 13.73
C HIS A 42 -32.20 -30.70 14.49
N LEU A 43 -31.72 -31.26 15.59
CA LEU A 43 -30.64 -30.68 16.38
C LEU A 43 -29.31 -30.66 15.62
N GLU A 44 -29.01 -31.72 14.88
CA GLU A 44 -27.81 -31.78 14.04
C GLU A 44 -27.83 -30.68 12.98
N ARG A 45 -28.96 -30.49 12.28
CA ARG A 45 -29.10 -29.44 11.25
C ARG A 45 -28.96 -28.05 11.83
N LEU A 46 -29.62 -27.77 12.95
CA LEU A 46 -29.49 -26.47 13.64
C LEU A 46 -28.03 -26.24 14.04
N THR A 47 -27.38 -27.25 14.63
CA THR A 47 -25.97 -27.14 15.01
C THR A 47 -25.08 -26.85 13.80
N GLN A 48 -25.28 -27.56 12.68
CA GLN A 48 -24.50 -27.33 11.45
C GLN A 48 -24.77 -25.94 10.84
N ALA A 49 -26.04 -25.54 10.73
CA ALA A 49 -26.42 -24.24 10.16
C ALA A 49 -25.92 -23.06 11.00
N GLU A 50 -26.00 -23.16 12.34
CA GLU A 50 -25.56 -22.11 13.27
C GLU A 50 -24.03 -22.08 13.46
N THR A 51 -23.36 -23.24 13.39
CA THR A 51 -21.91 -23.33 13.64
C THR A 51 -21.09 -23.10 12.37
N VAL A 52 -21.54 -23.58 11.21
CA VAL A 52 -20.81 -23.54 9.95
C VAL A 52 -21.29 -22.37 9.10
N CYS A 53 -22.47 -22.51 8.48
CA CYS A 53 -23.20 -21.48 7.77
C CYS A 53 -24.56 -22.05 7.31
N ALA A 54 -25.54 -21.18 7.08
CA ALA A 54 -26.85 -21.57 6.55
C ALA A 54 -26.77 -22.21 5.15
N LYS A 55 -25.85 -21.71 4.31
CA LYS A 55 -25.55 -22.24 2.97
C LYS A 55 -24.09 -21.96 2.61
N GLY A 56 -23.39 -22.94 2.04
CA GLY A 56 -22.01 -22.76 1.57
C GLY A 56 -21.24 -24.05 1.30
N SER A 57 -20.05 -23.94 0.72
CA SER A 57 -19.18 -25.08 0.39
C SER A 57 -17.80 -24.96 1.04
N PRO A 58 -17.27 -26.04 1.65
CA PRO A 58 -15.88 -26.11 2.13
C PRO A 58 -14.86 -26.53 1.06
N ASN A 59 -15.30 -26.89 -0.15
CA ASN A 59 -14.46 -27.35 -1.25
C ASN A 59 -15.06 -26.89 -2.60
N ASP A 60 -14.55 -27.40 -3.72
CA ASP A 60 -15.05 -26.99 -5.04
C ASP A 60 -16.38 -27.65 -5.43
N GLY A 61 -17.00 -28.45 -4.57
CA GLY A 61 -18.29 -29.09 -4.85
C GLY A 61 -19.37 -28.12 -5.32
N PHE A 62 -20.03 -28.47 -6.43
CA PHE A 62 -21.03 -27.64 -7.12
C PHE A 62 -20.48 -26.34 -7.74
N LEU A 63 -19.16 -26.20 -7.94
CA LEU A 63 -18.61 -25.09 -8.72
C LEU A 63 -19.00 -25.28 -10.18
N ALA A 64 -19.71 -24.33 -10.77
CA ALA A 64 -19.96 -24.29 -12.20
C ALA A 64 -18.64 -23.99 -12.94
N ALA A 65 -18.16 -24.95 -13.73
CA ALA A 65 -16.83 -24.89 -14.34
C ALA A 65 -16.87 -24.46 -15.80
N THR A 66 -17.81 -24.97 -16.60
CA THR A 66 -17.88 -24.71 -18.04
C THR A 66 -19.33 -24.75 -18.51
N VAL A 67 -19.67 -23.84 -19.43
CA VAL A 67 -20.96 -23.82 -20.12
C VAL A 67 -20.75 -24.29 -21.56
N THR A 68 -21.47 -25.33 -21.96
CA THR A 68 -21.39 -25.90 -23.31
C THR A 68 -22.72 -25.66 -24.03
N VAL A 69 -22.68 -24.92 -25.16
CA VAL A 69 -23.87 -24.66 -25.98
C VAL A 69 -23.98 -25.71 -27.08
N ALA A 70 -25.11 -26.41 -27.13
CA ALA A 70 -25.42 -27.42 -28.13
C ALA A 70 -25.92 -26.80 -29.44
N ALA A 71 -26.04 -27.64 -30.49
CA ALA A 71 -26.44 -27.20 -31.82
C ALA A 71 -27.90 -26.73 -31.93
N ASP A 72 -28.74 -27.13 -30.97
CA ASP A 72 -30.15 -26.73 -30.83
C ASP A 72 -30.32 -25.48 -29.94
N GLU A 73 -29.23 -24.79 -29.64
CA GLU A 73 -29.16 -23.57 -28.80
C GLU A 73 -29.40 -23.82 -27.31
N SER A 74 -29.62 -25.06 -26.87
CA SER A 74 -29.61 -25.42 -25.46
C SER A 74 -28.20 -25.34 -24.87
N TYR A 75 -28.06 -25.14 -23.56
CA TYR A 75 -26.75 -25.23 -22.91
C TYR A 75 -26.74 -26.16 -21.69
N ASP A 76 -25.57 -26.74 -21.46
CA ASP A 76 -25.26 -27.59 -20.32
C ASP A 76 -24.17 -26.93 -19.46
N ILE A 77 -24.13 -27.27 -18.18
CA ILE A 77 -23.18 -26.72 -17.20
C ILE A 77 -22.46 -27.88 -16.51
N ASP A 78 -21.13 -27.87 -16.54
CA ASP A 78 -20.31 -28.83 -15.79
C ASP A 78 -20.16 -28.37 -14.34
N PHE A 79 -20.38 -29.29 -13.39
CA PHE A 79 -20.18 -29.03 -11.97
C PHE A 79 -18.99 -29.81 -11.41
N ALA A 80 -18.15 -29.14 -10.63
CA ALA A 80 -17.05 -29.81 -9.95
C ALA A 80 -17.56 -30.71 -8.81
N ALA A 81 -16.89 -31.86 -8.65
CA ALA A 81 -17.18 -32.81 -7.59
C ALA A 81 -16.88 -32.23 -6.20
N GLY A 82 -17.64 -32.66 -5.19
CA GLY A 82 -17.45 -32.22 -3.81
C GLY A 82 -18.76 -32.11 -3.05
N SER A 83 -18.83 -31.22 -2.05
CA SER A 83 -20.02 -31.10 -1.20
C SER A 83 -20.40 -29.67 -0.87
N ILE A 84 -21.69 -29.38 -0.79
CA ILE A 84 -22.24 -28.12 -0.31
C ILE A 84 -23.20 -28.40 0.86
N TYR A 85 -23.25 -27.49 1.84
CA TYR A 85 -24.18 -27.56 2.97
C TYR A 85 -25.28 -26.52 2.77
N VAL A 86 -26.54 -26.91 2.90
CA VAL A 86 -27.71 -26.02 2.82
C VAL A 86 -28.71 -26.41 3.91
N GLY A 87 -29.06 -25.48 4.78
CA GLY A 87 -29.97 -25.71 5.91
C GLY A 87 -29.50 -26.79 6.89
N GLY A 88 -28.18 -27.00 7.00
CA GLY A 88 -27.58 -28.07 7.79
C GLY A 88 -27.70 -29.46 7.15
N ILE A 89 -28.06 -29.56 5.86
CA ILE A 89 -28.02 -30.81 5.09
C ILE A 89 -26.83 -30.76 4.15
N ARG A 90 -26.06 -31.84 4.12
CA ARG A 90 -24.93 -32.00 3.21
C ARG A 90 -25.41 -32.64 1.89
N PHE A 91 -25.14 -31.96 0.79
CA PHE A 91 -25.36 -32.45 -0.58
C PHE A 91 -24.00 -32.69 -1.26
N GLU A 92 -23.95 -33.66 -2.17
CA GLU A 92 -22.70 -34.05 -2.88
C GLU A 92 -22.90 -34.05 -4.39
N ALA A 93 -21.92 -33.50 -5.12
CA ALA A 93 -21.82 -33.57 -6.58
C ALA A 93 -20.76 -34.62 -6.97
N GLY A 94 -21.08 -35.46 -7.94
CA GLY A 94 -20.20 -36.51 -8.45
C GLY A 94 -19.16 -35.98 -9.45
N GLU A 95 -18.18 -36.80 -9.80
CA GLU A 95 -17.24 -36.47 -10.88
C GLU A 95 -17.94 -36.48 -12.25
N GLY A 96 -17.71 -35.44 -13.05
CA GLY A 96 -18.25 -35.32 -14.41
C GLY A 96 -19.76 -35.08 -14.45
N GLU A 97 -20.34 -34.57 -13.37
CA GLU A 97 -21.77 -34.26 -13.30
C GLU A 97 -22.10 -32.96 -14.04
N THR A 98 -23.14 -33.01 -14.87
CA THR A 98 -23.60 -31.86 -15.65
C THR A 98 -25.05 -31.49 -15.30
N LEU A 99 -25.52 -30.31 -15.74
CA LEU A 99 -26.91 -29.88 -15.57
C LEU A 99 -27.88 -30.86 -16.24
N GLN A 100 -27.53 -31.43 -17.40
CA GLN A 100 -28.38 -32.42 -18.07
C GLN A 100 -28.18 -33.85 -17.54
N GLY A 101 -26.99 -34.16 -17.01
CA GLY A 101 -26.58 -35.50 -16.56
C GLY A 101 -26.87 -35.83 -15.09
N GLN A 102 -27.79 -35.12 -14.43
CA GLN A 102 -28.04 -35.26 -12.99
C GLN A 102 -28.69 -36.61 -12.65
N LEU A 103 -28.05 -37.40 -11.80
CA LEU A 103 -28.61 -38.69 -11.38
C LEU A 103 -29.84 -38.56 -10.48
N ASP A 104 -30.05 -37.40 -9.87
CA ASP A 104 -31.21 -37.08 -9.03
C ASP A 104 -32.36 -36.39 -9.81
N TRP A 105 -32.22 -36.23 -11.13
CA TRP A 105 -33.26 -35.66 -12.01
C TRP A 105 -33.20 -36.25 -13.44
N LEU A 106 -33.61 -37.51 -13.58
CA LEU A 106 -33.48 -38.25 -14.84
C LEU A 106 -34.31 -37.69 -16.01
N GLN A 107 -35.32 -36.86 -15.73
CA GLN A 107 -36.30 -36.38 -16.72
C GLN A 107 -36.30 -34.86 -16.90
N ILE A 108 -35.16 -34.21 -16.65
CA ILE A 108 -34.99 -32.76 -16.79
C ILE A 108 -35.50 -32.21 -18.13
N ALA A 109 -35.27 -32.93 -19.23
CA ALA A 109 -35.72 -32.54 -20.57
C ALA A 109 -37.25 -32.47 -20.69
N GLU A 110 -37.96 -33.49 -20.18
CA GLU A 110 -39.43 -33.57 -20.22
C GLU A 110 -40.08 -32.55 -19.28
N ASP A 111 -39.38 -32.19 -18.19
CA ASP A 111 -39.83 -31.18 -17.24
C ASP A 111 -39.52 -29.74 -17.72
N GLY A 112 -38.91 -29.57 -18.91
CA GLY A 112 -38.57 -28.27 -19.49
C GLY A 112 -37.39 -27.57 -18.82
N GLY A 113 -36.56 -28.31 -18.07
CA GLY A 113 -35.49 -27.78 -17.24
C GLY A 113 -34.17 -27.50 -17.98
N ILE A 114 -34.13 -27.65 -19.31
CA ILE A 114 -32.93 -27.37 -20.12
C ILE A 114 -33.03 -25.94 -20.70
N PRO A 115 -32.16 -25.01 -20.27
CA PRO A 115 -32.21 -23.62 -20.72
C PRO A 115 -31.61 -23.42 -22.12
N ASN A 116 -32.10 -22.42 -22.84
CA ASN A 116 -31.54 -21.97 -24.12
C ASN A 116 -30.62 -20.76 -23.94
N ALA A 117 -29.50 -20.75 -24.67
CA ALA A 117 -28.60 -19.61 -24.74
C ALA A 117 -29.32 -18.42 -25.40
N PRO A 118 -29.05 -17.17 -24.97
CA PRO A 118 -29.67 -16.00 -25.59
C PRO A 118 -29.21 -15.82 -27.03
N SER A 119 -30.14 -15.45 -27.91
CA SER A 119 -29.83 -15.06 -29.28
C SER A 119 -29.13 -13.69 -29.31
N ALA A 120 -28.50 -13.35 -30.44
CA ALA A 120 -27.92 -12.02 -30.62
C ALA A 120 -28.95 -10.88 -30.55
N ALA A 121 -30.24 -11.17 -30.79
CA ALA A 121 -31.31 -10.19 -30.63
C ALA A 121 -31.66 -9.96 -29.15
N ASP A 122 -31.60 -11.01 -28.32
CA ASP A 122 -31.92 -10.92 -26.89
C ASP A 122 -30.88 -10.06 -26.15
N LEU A 123 -29.61 -10.13 -26.58
CA LEU A 123 -28.51 -9.33 -26.03
C LEU A 123 -28.42 -7.91 -26.61
N ALA A 124 -29.36 -7.48 -27.45
CA ALA A 124 -29.34 -6.14 -28.06
C ALA A 124 -29.58 -5.01 -27.04
N GLY A 125 -30.24 -5.31 -25.92
CA GLY A 125 -30.58 -4.36 -24.85
C GLY A 125 -29.57 -4.29 -23.70
N GLY A 126 -28.56 -5.17 -23.68
CA GLY A 126 -27.65 -5.35 -22.56
C GLY A 126 -27.31 -6.84 -22.32
N PRO A 127 -26.46 -7.16 -21.34
CA PRO A 127 -26.21 -8.54 -20.94
C PRO A 127 -27.48 -9.19 -20.34
N ARG A 128 -27.64 -10.50 -20.56
CA ARG A 128 -28.63 -11.34 -19.86
C ARG A 128 -27.91 -12.13 -18.77
N TYR A 129 -28.53 -12.25 -17.60
CA TYR A 129 -28.01 -13.05 -16.50
C TYR A 129 -28.91 -14.24 -16.22
N ASP A 130 -28.32 -15.42 -16.05
CA ASP A 130 -29.03 -16.64 -15.69
C ASP A 130 -28.50 -17.16 -14.35
N LEU A 131 -29.39 -17.41 -13.37
CA LEU A 131 -29.05 -17.94 -12.07
C LEU A 131 -29.11 -19.47 -12.08
N CYS A 132 -27.96 -20.10 -11.84
CA CYS A 132 -27.91 -21.51 -11.48
C CYS A 132 -28.05 -21.69 -9.96
N TRP A 133 -28.96 -22.54 -9.51
CA TRP A 133 -29.24 -22.76 -8.09
C TRP A 133 -29.56 -24.22 -7.75
N LEU A 134 -29.35 -24.59 -6.49
CA LEU A 134 -29.59 -25.91 -5.94
C LEU A 134 -30.93 -25.96 -5.22
N GLU A 135 -31.78 -26.90 -5.61
CA GLU A 135 -32.97 -27.34 -4.90
C GLU A 135 -32.69 -28.67 -4.20
N GLY A 136 -32.76 -28.71 -2.87
CA GLY A 136 -32.57 -29.94 -2.09
C GLY A 136 -33.79 -30.31 -1.26
N TRP A 137 -34.04 -31.60 -1.04
CA TRP A 137 -35.07 -32.10 -0.09
C TRP A 137 -34.68 -33.47 0.46
N GLU A 138 -35.51 -34.02 1.36
CA GLU A 138 -35.34 -35.41 1.82
C GLU A 138 -36.54 -36.27 1.43
N GLN A 139 -36.23 -37.48 0.98
CA GLN A 139 -37.18 -38.46 0.50
C GLN A 139 -36.99 -39.80 1.21
N CYS A 140 -38.09 -40.45 1.57
CA CYS A 140 -38.05 -41.83 2.03
C CYS A 140 -37.90 -42.75 0.82
N VAL A 141 -36.94 -43.66 0.90
CA VAL A 141 -36.68 -44.74 -0.06
C VAL A 141 -37.09 -46.05 0.59
N SER A 142 -38.05 -46.72 -0.04
CA SER A 142 -38.57 -48.02 0.39
C SER A 142 -37.80 -49.18 -0.25
N SER A 143 -38.01 -50.39 0.29
CA SER A 143 -37.47 -51.61 -0.32
C SER A 143 -38.03 -51.93 -1.72
N ARG A 144 -39.11 -51.26 -2.12
CA ARG A 144 -39.70 -51.35 -3.47
C ARG A 144 -38.93 -50.52 -4.48
N GLU A 145 -38.27 -49.47 -4.03
CA GLU A 145 -37.38 -48.65 -4.84
C GLU A 145 -35.99 -49.27 -4.83
N ASP A 146 -35.42 -49.49 -3.64
CA ASP A 146 -34.11 -50.13 -3.45
C ASP A 146 -34.26 -51.56 -2.90
N GLY A 147 -34.24 -52.53 -3.82
CA GLY A 147 -34.41 -53.95 -3.49
C GLY A 147 -33.31 -54.56 -2.62
N GLU A 148 -32.14 -53.91 -2.52
CA GLU A 148 -31.04 -54.37 -1.66
C GLU A 148 -31.39 -54.27 -0.17
N THR A 149 -32.30 -53.35 0.17
CA THR A 149 -32.73 -53.13 1.55
C THR A 149 -33.77 -54.14 2.06
N LEU A 150 -34.32 -54.98 1.17
CA LEU A 150 -35.30 -56.01 1.50
C LEU A 150 -34.62 -57.25 2.10
N ASP A 151 -35.02 -57.64 3.31
CA ASP A 151 -34.64 -58.95 3.84
C ASP A 151 -35.46 -60.05 3.16
N GLN A 152 -34.80 -60.79 2.28
CA GLN A 152 -35.39 -61.88 1.51
C GLN A 152 -36.01 -62.97 2.40
N ALA A 153 -35.55 -63.13 3.65
CA ALA A 153 -36.07 -64.13 4.58
C ALA A 153 -37.52 -63.84 5.03
N LEU A 154 -37.98 -62.59 4.91
CA LEU A 154 -39.32 -62.19 5.33
C LEU A 154 -40.38 -62.45 4.25
N GLY A 155 -39.98 -62.79 3.02
CA GLY A 155 -40.90 -63.14 1.95
C GLY A 155 -41.67 -61.95 1.36
N GLY A 156 -41.11 -60.73 1.43
CA GLY A 156 -41.66 -59.54 0.77
C GLY A 156 -42.16 -58.36 1.63
N PRO A 157 -42.41 -58.47 2.95
CA PRO A 157 -42.73 -57.31 3.79
C PRO A 157 -41.56 -56.35 3.93
N ASP A 158 -41.85 -55.05 3.86
CA ASP A 158 -40.91 -53.99 4.20
C ASP A 158 -40.85 -53.81 5.73
N THR A 159 -39.68 -53.51 6.28
CA THR A 159 -39.48 -53.32 7.73
C THR A 159 -39.03 -51.91 8.08
N ALA A 160 -38.41 -51.18 7.14
CA ALA A 160 -37.88 -49.84 7.39
C ALA A 160 -37.57 -49.12 6.07
N VAL A 161 -37.74 -47.79 6.09
CA VAL A 161 -37.38 -46.91 4.97
C VAL A 161 -36.12 -46.12 5.29
N ARG A 162 -35.41 -45.66 4.27
CA ARG A 162 -34.20 -44.83 4.41
C ARG A 162 -34.53 -43.40 4.02
N LEU A 163 -34.08 -42.42 4.79
CA LEU A 163 -34.14 -41.02 4.38
C LEU A 163 -32.91 -40.71 3.52
N ARG A 164 -33.13 -40.23 2.30
CA ARG A 164 -32.07 -39.82 1.38
C ARG A 164 -32.22 -38.33 1.05
N PRO A 165 -31.14 -37.53 1.15
CA PRO A 165 -31.09 -36.20 0.55
C PRO A 165 -31.17 -36.32 -0.97
N MET A 166 -32.13 -35.63 -1.57
CA MET A 166 -32.34 -35.52 -3.00
C MET A 166 -31.98 -34.10 -3.44
N ARG A 167 -31.47 -33.93 -4.66
CA ARG A 167 -31.12 -32.59 -5.15
C ARG A 167 -31.35 -32.39 -6.64
N ARG A 168 -31.57 -31.15 -7.04
CA ARG A 168 -31.63 -30.70 -8.44
C ARG A 168 -30.89 -29.39 -8.61
N MET A 169 -30.11 -29.29 -9.67
CA MET A 169 -29.53 -28.05 -10.14
C MET A 169 -30.49 -27.48 -11.19
N ARG A 170 -30.90 -26.24 -10.99
CA ARG A 170 -31.88 -25.52 -11.81
C ARG A 170 -31.26 -24.26 -12.35
N VAL A 171 -31.88 -23.72 -13.40
CA VAL A 171 -31.50 -22.46 -14.01
C VAL A 171 -32.73 -21.60 -14.22
N ASP A 172 -32.74 -20.40 -13.64
CA ASP A 172 -33.70 -19.35 -13.98
C ASP A 172 -33.01 -18.30 -14.80
N THR A 173 -33.64 -17.89 -15.89
CA THR A 173 -32.98 -17.07 -16.90
C THR A 173 -33.53 -15.65 -16.93
N ASP A 174 -32.71 -14.69 -17.36
CA ASP A 174 -33.07 -13.27 -17.44
C ASP A 174 -33.47 -12.67 -16.08
N ILE A 175 -32.52 -12.73 -15.15
CA ILE A 175 -32.69 -12.34 -13.74
C ILE A 175 -31.70 -11.23 -13.35
N GLY A 176 -31.71 -10.78 -12.08
CA GLY A 176 -30.81 -9.75 -11.57
C GLY A 176 -29.32 -9.95 -11.88
N ASP A 177 -28.57 -8.85 -11.95
CA ASP A 177 -27.18 -8.78 -12.41
C ASP A 177 -26.12 -9.08 -11.35
N THR A 178 -26.54 -9.30 -10.09
CA THR A 178 -25.67 -9.78 -9.00
C THR A 178 -26.20 -11.08 -8.41
N CYS A 179 -25.31 -11.91 -7.84
CA CYS A 179 -25.71 -13.15 -7.15
C CYS A 179 -26.78 -12.93 -6.07
N ARG A 180 -26.77 -11.76 -5.41
CA ARG A 180 -27.74 -11.42 -4.37
C ARG A 180 -29.10 -11.10 -4.97
N ASP A 181 -29.12 -10.24 -5.98
CA ASP A 181 -30.37 -9.76 -6.59
C ASP A 181 -31.04 -10.88 -7.37
N ALA A 182 -30.26 -11.67 -8.12
CA ALA A 182 -30.72 -12.87 -8.79
C ALA A 182 -31.38 -13.86 -7.81
N PHE A 183 -30.74 -14.12 -6.66
CA PHE A 183 -31.31 -15.01 -5.66
C PHE A 183 -32.56 -14.41 -4.99
N ALA A 184 -32.62 -13.08 -4.83
CA ALA A 184 -33.80 -12.40 -4.29
C ALA A 184 -35.00 -12.49 -5.25
N ASP A 185 -34.77 -12.35 -6.55
CA ASP A 185 -35.79 -12.52 -7.60
C ASP A 185 -36.37 -13.94 -7.59
N LEU A 186 -35.52 -14.96 -7.47
CA LEU A 186 -35.94 -16.35 -7.27
C LEU A 186 -36.84 -16.51 -6.04
N ILE A 187 -36.43 -15.97 -4.89
CA ILE A 187 -37.24 -16.05 -3.66
C ILE A 187 -38.57 -15.31 -3.84
N ALA A 188 -38.57 -14.16 -4.51
CA ALA A 188 -39.79 -13.40 -4.77
C ALA A 188 -40.77 -14.17 -5.66
N ASP A 189 -40.28 -14.85 -6.70
CA ASP A 189 -41.11 -15.69 -7.58
C ASP A 189 -41.70 -16.89 -6.83
N LEU A 190 -40.86 -17.64 -6.10
CA LEU A 190 -41.30 -18.81 -5.32
C LEU A 190 -42.33 -18.46 -4.23
N THR A 191 -42.31 -17.23 -3.72
CA THR A 191 -43.21 -16.78 -2.64
C THR A 191 -44.36 -15.90 -3.13
N ALA A 192 -44.44 -15.60 -4.44
CA ALA A 192 -45.41 -14.65 -5.02
C ALA A 192 -46.88 -15.02 -4.76
N SER A 193 -47.19 -16.31 -4.64
CA SER A 193 -48.55 -16.80 -4.34
C SER A 193 -49.00 -16.58 -2.88
N GLY A 194 -48.06 -16.26 -1.98
CA GLY A 194 -48.28 -16.22 -0.53
C GLY A 194 -48.48 -17.59 0.12
N ALA A 195 -48.41 -18.68 -0.65
CA ALA A 195 -48.63 -20.05 -0.17
C ALA A 195 -47.39 -20.67 0.50
N ALA A 196 -46.22 -20.07 0.32
CA ALA A 196 -44.96 -20.51 0.90
C ALA A 196 -44.12 -19.33 1.39
N GLU A 197 -43.22 -19.59 2.33
CA GLU A 197 -42.24 -18.64 2.86
C GLU A 197 -40.86 -19.29 2.92
N VAL A 198 -39.82 -18.46 2.89
CA VAL A 198 -38.42 -18.90 3.01
C VAL A 198 -37.86 -18.46 4.35
N ASP A 199 -37.45 -19.42 5.17
CA ASP A 199 -36.58 -19.18 6.31
C ASP A 199 -35.16 -18.96 5.81
N SER A 200 -34.70 -17.70 5.83
CA SER A 200 -33.37 -17.31 5.37
C SER A 200 -32.24 -17.88 6.23
N ASN A 201 -32.49 -18.24 7.49
CA ASN A 201 -31.47 -18.81 8.38
C ASN A 201 -31.23 -20.30 8.11
N LEU A 202 -32.24 -21.00 7.63
CA LEU A 202 -32.16 -22.41 7.26
C LEU A 202 -32.16 -22.62 5.75
N CYS A 203 -32.25 -21.54 4.96
CA CYS A 203 -32.42 -21.59 3.51
C CYS A 203 -33.58 -22.52 3.10
N ARG A 204 -34.63 -22.58 3.92
CA ARG A 204 -35.70 -23.57 3.84
C ARG A 204 -36.99 -22.92 3.35
N LEU A 205 -37.54 -23.40 2.24
CA LEU A 205 -38.86 -23.06 1.74
C LEU A 205 -39.90 -23.99 2.39
N THR A 206 -40.95 -23.40 2.97
CA THR A 206 -42.06 -24.11 3.61
C THR A 206 -43.41 -23.53 3.25
N GLY A 207 -44.42 -24.38 3.10
CA GLY A 207 -45.81 -23.94 2.97
C GLY A 207 -46.30 -23.23 4.24
N THR A 208 -47.04 -22.14 4.07
CA THR A 208 -47.56 -21.29 5.17
C THR A 208 -48.98 -21.67 5.59
N THR A 209 -49.67 -22.47 4.76
CA THR A 209 -51.08 -22.84 4.97
C THR A 209 -51.21 -23.83 6.13
N ARG A 210 -52.18 -23.63 7.01
CA ARG A 210 -52.46 -24.52 8.13
C ARG A 210 -53.69 -25.36 7.88
N LEU A 211 -53.65 -26.61 8.34
CA LEU A 211 -54.77 -27.53 8.31
C LEU A 211 -55.31 -27.73 9.73
N LEU A 212 -56.61 -27.47 9.89
CA LEU A 212 -57.38 -27.77 11.09
C LEU A 212 -58.28 -28.97 10.82
N VAL A 213 -58.29 -29.95 11.73
CA VAL A 213 -59.18 -31.11 11.74
C VAL A 213 -60.37 -30.82 12.65
N GLY A 214 -61.57 -30.93 12.10
CA GLY A 214 -62.83 -30.84 12.82
C GLY A 214 -63.62 -32.15 12.74
N PHE A 215 -64.77 -32.15 13.41
CA PHE A 215 -65.64 -33.31 13.54
C PHE A 215 -67.02 -32.95 13.01
N GLU A 216 -67.63 -33.87 12.26
CA GLU A 216 -69.04 -33.74 11.87
C GLU A 216 -69.95 -33.70 13.12
N GLU A 217 -71.04 -32.93 13.06
CA GLU A 217 -71.96 -32.75 14.20
C GLU A 217 -72.76 -34.03 14.52
N ASP A 218 -73.16 -34.18 15.80
CA ASP A 218 -74.02 -35.27 16.25
C ASP A 218 -75.40 -35.20 15.56
N GLY A 219 -75.83 -36.28 14.93
CA GLY A 219 -77.15 -36.40 14.29
C GLY A 219 -77.81 -37.73 14.57
N THR A 220 -79.12 -37.72 14.83
CA THR A 220 -79.95 -38.92 14.72
C THR A 220 -80.20 -39.17 13.24
N ASP A 221 -79.68 -40.28 12.71
CA ASP A 221 -79.99 -40.70 11.34
C ASP A 221 -81.51 -40.85 11.15
N GLU A 222 -82.01 -40.56 9.93
CA GLU A 222 -83.40 -40.86 9.56
C GLU A 222 -83.68 -42.38 9.58
N ASP A 223 -82.62 -43.20 9.54
CA ASP A 223 -82.67 -44.63 9.74
C ASP A 223 -82.63 -45.00 11.24
N LEU A 224 -83.81 -45.31 11.81
CA LEU A 224 -83.99 -45.75 13.19
C LEU A 224 -83.26 -47.08 13.54
N CYS A 225 -82.69 -47.78 12.55
CA CYS A 225 -81.90 -49.01 12.75
C CYS A 225 -80.38 -48.75 12.78
N ALA A 226 -79.91 -47.55 12.46
CA ALA A 226 -78.51 -47.19 12.56
C ALA A 226 -78.16 -46.75 14.00
N PRO A 227 -76.99 -47.14 14.55
CA PRO A 227 -76.53 -46.62 15.84
C PRO A 227 -76.36 -45.10 15.77
N ALA A 228 -76.63 -44.40 16.88
CA ALA A 228 -76.43 -42.95 16.95
C ALA A 228 -74.98 -42.60 16.56
N ARG A 229 -74.81 -41.69 15.60
CA ARG A 229 -73.47 -41.24 15.19
C ARG A 229 -72.81 -40.55 16.37
N GLN A 230 -71.65 -41.07 16.78
CA GLN A 230 -70.85 -40.48 17.85
C GLN A 230 -69.87 -39.50 17.22
N ARG A 231 -69.86 -38.24 17.66
CA ARG A 231 -68.85 -37.25 17.24
C ARG A 231 -67.42 -37.81 17.37
N GLY A 232 -66.66 -37.76 16.27
CA GLY A 232 -65.28 -38.26 16.21
C GLY A 232 -65.00 -39.08 14.95
N TYR A 233 -63.82 -39.69 14.89
CA TYR A 233 -63.44 -40.66 13.87
C TYR A 233 -64.33 -41.92 13.96
N LEU A 234 -64.98 -42.26 12.85
CA LEU A 234 -65.95 -43.36 12.73
C LEU A 234 -65.34 -44.66 12.16
N GLY A 235 -64.04 -44.66 11.83
CA GLY A 235 -63.37 -45.84 11.29
C GLY A 235 -63.19 -46.95 12.33
N CYS A 236 -63.20 -48.20 11.87
CA CYS A 236 -63.10 -49.38 12.73
C CYS A 236 -61.66 -49.78 13.10
N GLN A 237 -60.65 -49.13 12.51
CA GLN A 237 -59.23 -49.42 12.71
C GLN A 237 -58.46 -48.16 13.12
N ASN A 238 -57.28 -48.35 13.70
CA ASN A 238 -56.36 -47.24 13.94
C ASN A 238 -55.64 -46.94 12.63
N ASP A 239 -55.58 -45.67 12.23
CA ASP A 239 -55.06 -45.28 10.92
C ASP A 239 -54.23 -43.99 10.98
N VAL A 240 -53.55 -43.70 9.88
CA VAL A 240 -52.80 -42.48 9.63
C VAL A 240 -53.34 -41.84 8.36
N ILE A 241 -53.97 -40.68 8.52
CA ILE A 241 -54.53 -39.92 7.40
C ILE A 241 -53.47 -38.99 6.84
N ARG A 242 -53.32 -39.04 5.51
CA ARG A 242 -52.56 -38.06 4.74
C ARG A 242 -53.53 -37.15 4.00
N VAL A 243 -53.29 -35.85 4.04
CA VAL A 243 -53.93 -34.85 3.18
C VAL A 243 -52.84 -34.16 2.37
N ARG A 244 -53.03 -33.98 1.06
CA ARG A 244 -52.06 -33.33 0.17
C ARG A 244 -52.75 -32.41 -0.83
N ILE A 245 -52.17 -31.25 -1.10
CA ILE A 245 -52.58 -30.42 -2.24
C ILE A 245 -51.97 -31.00 -3.51
N ILE A 246 -52.81 -31.41 -4.46
CA ILE A 246 -52.39 -32.07 -5.70
C ILE A 246 -52.43 -31.14 -6.92
N ALA A 247 -53.24 -30.08 -6.84
CA ALA A 247 -53.30 -29.00 -7.82
C ALA A 247 -53.81 -27.72 -7.11
N PRO A 248 -53.63 -26.52 -7.68
CA PRO A 248 -54.15 -25.29 -7.08
C PRO A 248 -55.64 -25.40 -6.74
N GLY A 249 -55.99 -25.28 -5.45
CA GLY A 249 -57.37 -25.40 -4.97
C GLY A 249 -57.95 -26.83 -4.94
N VAL A 250 -57.14 -27.86 -5.14
CA VAL A 250 -57.55 -29.27 -5.12
C VAL A 250 -56.70 -30.06 -4.13
N LEU A 251 -57.35 -30.69 -3.16
CA LEU A 251 -56.73 -31.58 -2.19
C LEU A 251 -57.09 -33.04 -2.48
N ALA A 252 -56.20 -33.95 -2.11
CA ALA A 252 -56.47 -35.39 -2.02
C ALA A 252 -56.15 -35.86 -0.61
N TRP A 253 -56.86 -36.89 -0.16
CA TRP A 253 -56.58 -37.51 1.12
C TRP A 253 -56.62 -39.03 1.03
N SER A 254 -55.94 -39.69 1.95
CA SER A 254 -55.89 -41.14 2.02
C SER A 254 -55.67 -41.63 3.44
N LEU A 255 -56.26 -42.78 3.75
CA LEU A 255 -55.86 -43.67 4.84
C LEU A 255 -54.46 -44.27 4.54
N MET A 256 -53.85 -44.88 5.55
CA MET A 256 -52.55 -45.56 5.49
C MET A 256 -51.42 -44.69 4.93
N ASN A 257 -51.49 -43.37 5.09
CA ASN A 257 -50.54 -42.41 4.53
C ASN A 257 -50.28 -42.55 3.00
N ALA A 258 -51.23 -43.13 2.25
CA ALA A 258 -51.09 -43.48 0.83
C ALA A 258 -49.93 -44.47 0.51
N ALA A 259 -49.67 -45.43 1.41
CA ALA A 259 -48.64 -46.46 1.31
C ALA A 259 -49.25 -47.89 1.18
N PRO A 260 -48.50 -48.90 0.70
CA PRO A 260 -47.12 -48.86 0.18
C PRO A 260 -47.04 -48.46 -1.31
N LEU A 261 -45.81 -48.36 -1.83
CA LEU A 261 -45.53 -48.22 -3.27
C LEU A 261 -45.63 -49.57 -3.99
N TYR A 262 -46.16 -49.55 -5.22
CA TYR A 262 -46.21 -50.70 -6.12
C TYR A 262 -45.41 -50.41 -7.40
N ARG A 263 -44.76 -51.44 -7.96
CA ARG A 263 -44.27 -51.37 -9.35
C ARG A 263 -45.39 -51.80 -10.30
N VAL A 264 -45.66 -50.99 -11.31
CA VAL A 264 -46.73 -51.21 -12.28
C VAL A 264 -46.27 -50.94 -13.71
N ARG A 265 -46.96 -51.53 -14.68
CA ARG A 265 -46.77 -51.26 -16.11
C ARG A 265 -48.04 -50.68 -16.69
N ALA A 266 -47.92 -49.59 -17.45
CA ALA A 266 -49.01 -49.04 -18.22
C ALA A 266 -49.06 -49.73 -19.59
N VAL A 267 -50.24 -50.21 -19.99
CA VAL A 267 -50.48 -50.94 -21.23
C VAL A 267 -51.55 -50.20 -22.03
N ALA A 268 -51.31 -50.08 -23.33
CA ALA A 268 -52.24 -49.43 -24.23
C ALA A 268 -53.50 -50.30 -24.44
N GLU A 269 -54.67 -49.74 -24.15
CA GLU A 269 -55.97 -50.33 -24.44
C GLU A 269 -56.78 -49.33 -25.28
N GLY A 270 -57.21 -49.74 -26.48
CA GLY A 270 -57.88 -48.81 -27.41
C GLY A 270 -57.02 -47.66 -27.95
N GLY A 271 -55.69 -47.72 -27.77
CA GLY A 271 -54.73 -46.70 -28.23
C GLY A 271 -54.31 -45.69 -27.16
N ALA A 272 -54.82 -45.78 -25.93
CA ALA A 272 -54.43 -44.95 -24.78
C ALA A 272 -53.88 -45.83 -23.64
N LEU A 273 -52.94 -45.31 -22.84
CA LEU A 273 -52.30 -46.02 -21.72
C LEU A 273 -53.22 -46.07 -20.49
N THR A 274 -54.35 -46.78 -20.60
CA THR A 274 -55.42 -46.83 -19.58
C THR A 274 -55.49 -48.15 -18.81
N ARG A 275 -54.76 -49.20 -19.22
CA ARG A 275 -54.71 -50.46 -18.47
C ARG A 275 -53.43 -50.54 -17.65
N ILE A 276 -53.54 -50.77 -16.35
CA ILE A 276 -52.41 -50.88 -15.43
C ILE A 276 -52.23 -52.33 -14.99
N GLU A 277 -51.06 -52.90 -15.27
CA GLU A 277 -50.65 -54.23 -14.82
C GLU A 277 -49.73 -54.11 -13.60
N MET A 278 -50.05 -54.82 -12.51
CA MET A 278 -49.28 -54.77 -11.28
C MET A 278 -48.13 -55.80 -11.32
N ILE A 279 -46.89 -55.31 -11.37
CA ILE A 279 -45.68 -56.14 -11.28
C ILE A 279 -45.50 -56.63 -9.84
N THR A 280 -45.76 -55.74 -8.88
CA THR A 280 -45.85 -56.10 -7.46
C THR A 280 -47.32 -56.31 -7.10
N PRO A 281 -47.77 -57.55 -6.80
CA PRO A 281 -49.18 -57.80 -6.49
C PRO A 281 -49.57 -57.19 -5.12
N PRO A 282 -50.84 -56.78 -4.94
CA PRO A 282 -51.38 -56.42 -3.63
C PRO A 282 -51.24 -57.57 -2.63
N TRP A 283 -50.87 -57.26 -1.39
CA TRP A 283 -50.67 -58.24 -0.30
C TRP A 283 -51.94 -58.91 0.23
N ASP A 284 -53.11 -58.29 0.06
CA ASP A 284 -54.41 -58.74 0.52
C ASP A 284 -55.53 -58.13 -0.34
N GLN A 285 -56.78 -58.55 -0.08
CA GLN A 285 -57.94 -58.02 -0.78
C GLN A 285 -58.20 -56.55 -0.44
N TYR A 286 -57.79 -56.08 0.75
CA TYR A 286 -57.98 -54.69 1.11
C TYR A 286 -57.17 -53.84 0.14
N SER A 287 -55.88 -54.04 -0.06
CA SER A 287 -55.07 -53.18 -0.93
C SER A 287 -55.20 -53.39 -2.44
N GLN A 288 -56.23 -54.11 -2.89
CA GLN A 288 -56.59 -54.16 -4.31
C GLN A 288 -57.26 -52.84 -4.71
N PRO A 289 -56.83 -52.19 -5.82
CA PRO A 289 -57.52 -51.01 -6.36
C PRO A 289 -58.97 -51.34 -6.75
N ILE A 290 -59.93 -50.55 -6.24
CA ILE A 290 -61.34 -50.69 -6.61
C ILE A 290 -61.83 -49.46 -7.39
N ALA A 291 -62.88 -49.63 -8.18
CA ALA A 291 -63.42 -48.55 -8.98
C ALA A 291 -63.81 -47.35 -8.10
N GLY A 292 -63.34 -46.16 -8.48
CA GLY A 292 -63.49 -44.91 -7.72
C GLY A 292 -62.36 -44.61 -6.74
N ASP A 293 -61.43 -45.54 -6.48
CA ASP A 293 -60.19 -45.21 -5.76
C ASP A 293 -59.33 -44.24 -6.60
N LEU A 294 -58.54 -43.40 -5.93
CA LEU A 294 -57.56 -42.53 -6.58
C LEU A 294 -56.19 -43.24 -6.61
N VAL A 295 -55.48 -43.20 -7.73
CA VAL A 295 -54.09 -43.71 -7.85
C VAL A 295 -53.15 -42.63 -8.36
N GLU A 296 -51.92 -42.65 -7.86
CA GLU A 296 -50.84 -41.75 -8.28
C GLU A 296 -49.77 -42.57 -9.02
N ILE A 297 -49.65 -42.39 -10.34
CA ILE A 297 -48.61 -43.03 -11.16
C ILE A 297 -47.37 -42.16 -11.15
N LEU A 298 -46.25 -42.73 -10.73
CA LEU A 298 -44.98 -42.06 -10.45
C LEU A 298 -43.89 -42.54 -11.41
N ARG A 299 -43.14 -41.59 -11.95
CA ARG A 299 -42.01 -41.83 -12.85
C ARG A 299 -40.74 -42.23 -12.09
N TRP A 300 -39.73 -42.66 -12.84
CA TRP A 300 -38.35 -42.74 -12.35
C TRP A 300 -37.80 -41.32 -12.21
N GLU A 301 -37.40 -40.98 -11.00
CA GLU A 301 -36.94 -39.64 -10.63
C GLU A 301 -35.42 -39.58 -10.53
N ALA A 302 -34.85 -40.54 -9.81
CA ALA A 302 -33.42 -40.63 -9.57
C ALA A 302 -32.91 -42.06 -9.75
N ARG A 303 -31.63 -42.19 -10.05
CA ARG A 303 -30.90 -43.46 -10.12
C ARG A 303 -29.90 -43.55 -8.98
N LEU A 304 -29.89 -44.70 -8.30
CA LEU A 304 -28.90 -45.05 -7.30
C LEU A 304 -27.68 -45.73 -7.95
N ASP A 305 -26.54 -45.75 -7.24
CA ASP A 305 -25.30 -46.38 -7.68
C ASP A 305 -25.44 -47.90 -7.93
N ASN A 306 -26.43 -48.55 -7.30
CA ASN A 306 -26.77 -49.96 -7.52
C ASN A 306 -27.79 -50.16 -8.66
N ASP A 307 -27.96 -49.15 -9.52
CA ASP A 307 -28.86 -49.10 -10.69
C ASP A 307 -30.36 -49.21 -10.38
N THR A 308 -30.74 -49.14 -9.11
CA THR A 308 -32.15 -49.04 -8.72
C THR A 308 -32.66 -47.61 -8.90
N LYS A 309 -33.98 -47.44 -8.95
CA LYS A 309 -34.63 -46.17 -9.30
C LYS A 309 -35.52 -45.73 -8.17
N ILE A 310 -35.52 -44.43 -7.90
CA ILE A 310 -36.39 -43.81 -6.90
C ILE A 310 -37.63 -43.23 -7.60
N ALA A 311 -38.78 -43.32 -6.97
CA ALA A 311 -40.03 -42.78 -7.49
C ALA A 311 -40.06 -41.24 -7.37
N GLY A 312 -40.77 -40.57 -8.27
CA GLY A 312 -41.03 -39.13 -8.16
C GLY A 312 -41.71 -38.72 -6.85
N GLU A 313 -41.56 -37.44 -6.46
CA GLU A 313 -42.30 -36.91 -5.31
C GLU A 313 -43.79 -36.76 -5.61
N THR A 314 -44.11 -36.41 -6.86
CA THR A 314 -45.46 -36.17 -7.40
C THR A 314 -45.66 -36.94 -8.70
N GLY A 315 -46.85 -37.48 -8.89
CA GLY A 315 -47.20 -38.27 -10.07
C GLY A 315 -48.44 -37.80 -10.81
N HIS A 316 -48.81 -38.59 -11.81
CA HIS A 316 -50.06 -38.47 -12.54
C HIS A 316 -51.20 -39.04 -11.68
N MET A 317 -52.09 -38.17 -11.24
CA MET A 317 -53.25 -38.54 -10.42
C MET A 317 -54.42 -38.93 -11.33
N THR A 318 -54.97 -40.13 -11.14
CA THR A 318 -56.08 -40.64 -11.96
C THR A 318 -56.99 -41.55 -11.14
N VAL A 319 -58.26 -41.67 -11.56
CA VAL A 319 -59.26 -42.49 -10.87
C VAL A 319 -59.28 -43.90 -11.45
N VAL A 320 -59.45 -44.91 -10.60
CA VAL A 320 -59.64 -46.30 -11.02
C VAL A 320 -61.02 -46.43 -11.68
N ALA A 321 -61.04 -46.67 -12.99
CA ALA A 321 -62.26 -46.86 -13.78
C ALA A 321 -62.79 -48.29 -13.70
N GLN A 322 -61.89 -49.28 -13.64
CA GLN A 322 -62.24 -50.71 -13.52
C GLN A 322 -61.47 -51.31 -12.36
N SER A 323 -62.16 -52.05 -11.49
CA SER A 323 -61.54 -52.68 -10.31
C SER A 323 -60.54 -53.75 -10.71
N PHE A 324 -59.57 -54.02 -9.83
CA PHE A 324 -58.53 -55.01 -10.01
C PHE A 324 -59.05 -56.43 -10.27
N ASP A 325 -58.57 -57.05 -11.34
CA ASP A 325 -58.78 -58.47 -11.65
C ASP A 325 -57.59 -59.30 -11.13
N PRO A 326 -57.79 -60.17 -10.13
CA PRO A 326 -56.73 -61.01 -9.59
C PRO A 326 -56.25 -62.11 -10.56
N THR A 327 -56.95 -62.34 -11.67
CA THR A 327 -56.61 -63.38 -12.66
C THR A 327 -55.45 -62.95 -13.56
N ASP A 328 -55.42 -61.67 -13.95
CA ASP A 328 -54.38 -61.11 -14.82
C ASP A 328 -53.58 -59.97 -14.17
N LEU A 329 -53.83 -59.72 -12.88
CA LEU A 329 -53.15 -58.71 -12.05
C LEU A 329 -53.26 -57.29 -12.63
N SER A 330 -54.40 -56.94 -13.22
CA SER A 330 -54.58 -55.64 -13.86
C SER A 330 -55.88 -54.92 -13.48
N PHE A 331 -55.91 -53.61 -13.71
CA PHE A 331 -57.07 -52.75 -13.51
C PHE A 331 -57.08 -51.60 -14.53
N GLY A 332 -58.20 -50.91 -14.67
CA GLY A 332 -58.35 -49.80 -15.63
C GLY A 332 -58.36 -48.45 -14.93
N ILE A 333 -57.72 -47.45 -15.52
CA ILE A 333 -57.74 -46.03 -15.09
C ILE A 333 -58.51 -45.17 -16.08
N ASP A 334 -59.05 -44.05 -15.60
CA ASP A 334 -59.88 -43.13 -16.38
C ASP A 334 -59.04 -42.21 -17.28
N ASP A 335 -58.11 -41.47 -16.69
CA ASP A 335 -57.18 -40.59 -17.42
C ASP A 335 -55.87 -41.33 -17.74
N PRO A 336 -55.52 -41.55 -19.04
CA PRO A 336 -54.36 -42.34 -19.42
C PRO A 336 -53.04 -41.76 -18.91
N VAL A 337 -52.06 -42.65 -18.66
CA VAL A 337 -50.69 -42.23 -18.35
C VAL A 337 -50.14 -41.39 -19.51
N PRO A 338 -49.45 -40.25 -19.25
CA PRO A 338 -48.90 -39.41 -20.30
C PRO A 338 -47.98 -40.18 -21.26
N GLN A 339 -48.27 -40.11 -22.56
CA GLN A 339 -47.50 -40.79 -23.59
C GLN A 339 -45.99 -40.45 -23.57
N PRO A 340 -45.56 -39.19 -23.32
CA PRO A 340 -44.13 -38.86 -23.23
C PRO A 340 -43.37 -39.67 -22.17
N TRP A 341 -44.03 -40.09 -21.08
CA TRP A 341 -43.39 -40.89 -20.04
C TRP A 341 -43.06 -42.30 -20.53
N GLN A 342 -43.93 -42.87 -21.36
CA GLN A 342 -43.71 -44.16 -21.99
C GLN A 342 -42.65 -44.07 -23.09
N ASP A 343 -42.65 -42.97 -23.84
CA ASP A 343 -41.67 -42.69 -24.90
C ASP A 343 -40.26 -42.52 -24.29
N TRP A 344 -40.14 -41.79 -23.18
CA TRP A 344 -38.88 -41.64 -22.44
C TRP A 344 -38.34 -42.98 -21.94
N LEU A 345 -39.18 -43.88 -21.40
CA LEU A 345 -38.75 -45.23 -20.98
C LEU A 345 -38.22 -46.08 -22.15
N ALA A 346 -38.72 -45.83 -23.36
CA ALA A 346 -38.32 -46.55 -24.57
C ALA A 346 -37.12 -45.91 -25.29
N ALA A 347 -36.81 -44.64 -24.99
CA ALA A 347 -35.72 -43.90 -25.64
C ALA A 347 -34.34 -44.45 -25.26
N ALA A 348 -33.45 -44.54 -26.26
CA ALA A 348 -32.10 -45.07 -26.11
C ALA A 348 -31.20 -44.21 -25.21
N ASP A 349 -31.49 -42.91 -25.16
CA ASP A 349 -30.89 -41.85 -24.35
C ASP A 349 -31.74 -41.47 -23.12
N GLY A 350 -32.88 -42.13 -22.93
CA GLY A 350 -33.74 -41.99 -21.76
C GLY A 350 -33.68 -43.23 -20.85
N GLY A 351 -34.84 -43.82 -20.56
CA GLY A 351 -34.96 -44.93 -19.62
C GLY A 351 -34.15 -46.19 -19.98
N GLN A 352 -33.80 -46.40 -21.25
CA GLN A 352 -32.95 -47.54 -21.65
C GLN A 352 -31.51 -47.43 -21.08
N LEU A 353 -31.00 -46.22 -20.83
CA LEU A 353 -29.68 -46.02 -20.21
C LEU A 353 -29.65 -46.41 -18.72
N HIS A 354 -30.82 -46.60 -18.12
CA HIS A 354 -30.97 -46.76 -16.68
C HIS A 354 -31.53 -48.14 -16.31
N LEU A 355 -31.60 -49.10 -17.24
CA LEU A 355 -32.07 -50.45 -16.93
C LEU A 355 -31.19 -51.13 -15.88
N ASN A 356 -31.77 -52.06 -15.12
CA ASN A 356 -31.06 -52.84 -14.11
C ASN A 356 -31.27 -54.32 -14.35
N ASP A 357 -30.19 -55.08 -14.43
CA ASP A 357 -30.19 -56.52 -14.68
C ASP A 357 -30.87 -57.34 -13.56
N LYS A 358 -31.15 -56.71 -12.41
CA LYS A 358 -31.90 -57.28 -11.28
C LYS A 358 -33.41 -57.06 -11.38
N ASP A 359 -33.88 -56.19 -12.28
CA ASP A 359 -35.31 -56.04 -12.51
C ASP A 359 -35.89 -57.32 -13.17
N PRO A 360 -37.15 -57.70 -12.90
CA PRO A 360 -37.71 -58.93 -13.42
C PRO A 360 -37.72 -58.96 -14.96
N ALA A 361 -37.28 -60.07 -15.54
CA ALA A 361 -37.22 -60.24 -16.99
C ALA A 361 -38.60 -60.06 -17.64
N GLY A 362 -38.70 -59.17 -18.64
CA GLY A 362 -39.95 -58.76 -19.29
C GLY A 362 -40.74 -57.67 -18.56
N ALA A 363 -40.17 -57.09 -17.49
CA ALA A 363 -40.71 -55.96 -16.73
C ALA A 363 -39.59 -54.99 -16.29
N GLU A 364 -38.56 -54.84 -17.13
CA GLU A 364 -37.40 -53.98 -16.90
C GLU A 364 -37.75 -52.49 -16.95
N THR A 365 -38.82 -52.14 -17.67
CA THR A 365 -39.42 -50.79 -17.69
C THR A 365 -40.74 -50.80 -16.95
N TYR A 366 -40.89 -49.88 -16.00
CA TYR A 366 -42.06 -49.80 -15.11
C TYR A 366 -42.26 -48.40 -14.56
N PHE A 367 -43.44 -48.15 -14.02
CA PHE A 367 -43.77 -47.00 -13.20
C PHE A 367 -43.93 -47.43 -11.74
N TYR A 368 -43.85 -46.47 -10.84
CA TYR A 368 -44.30 -46.64 -9.47
C TYR A 368 -45.76 -46.23 -9.34
N MET A 369 -46.49 -46.76 -8.36
CA MET A 369 -47.87 -46.39 -8.10
C MET A 369 -48.13 -46.30 -6.59
N ARG A 370 -48.89 -45.28 -6.19
CA ARG A 370 -49.53 -45.23 -4.86
C ARG A 370 -51.05 -45.32 -5.00
N LEU A 371 -51.68 -45.94 -4.01
CA LEU A 371 -53.12 -46.00 -3.88
C LEU A 371 -53.57 -45.00 -2.80
N TRP A 372 -54.46 -44.09 -3.18
CA TRP A 372 -55.07 -43.09 -2.32
C TRP A 372 -56.49 -43.53 -1.99
N ARG A 373 -56.68 -44.04 -0.77
CA ARG A 373 -57.93 -44.66 -0.33
C ARG A 373 -58.64 -43.85 0.73
N GLY A 374 -59.95 -43.70 0.59
CA GLY A 374 -60.82 -43.18 1.64
C GLY A 374 -62.13 -42.61 1.11
N GLU A 375 -62.09 -42.12 -0.13
CA GLU A 375 -63.22 -41.55 -0.83
C GLU A 375 -63.40 -42.19 -2.20
N VAL A 376 -64.64 -42.26 -2.65
CA VAL A 376 -65.00 -42.72 -4.00
C VAL A 376 -65.13 -41.49 -4.88
N HIS A 377 -64.24 -41.37 -5.87
CA HIS A 377 -64.24 -40.26 -6.81
C HIS A 377 -65.05 -40.59 -8.07
N ASP A 378 -65.76 -39.60 -8.60
CA ASP A 378 -66.39 -39.70 -9.92
C ASP A 378 -65.31 -39.67 -11.02
N PRO A 379 -65.49 -40.44 -12.13
CA PRO A 379 -64.63 -40.32 -13.31
C PRO A 379 -64.49 -38.87 -13.79
N GLY A 380 -63.28 -38.46 -14.14
CA GLY A 380 -62.91 -37.11 -14.54
C GLY A 380 -62.57 -36.13 -13.40
N ASN A 381 -62.73 -36.53 -12.13
CA ASN A 381 -62.46 -35.67 -10.98
C ASN A 381 -61.40 -36.27 -10.04
N ALA A 382 -60.12 -36.02 -10.35
CA ALA A 382 -59.02 -36.40 -9.45
C ALA A 382 -58.95 -35.45 -8.25
N GLY A 383 -59.32 -35.94 -7.05
CA GLY A 383 -59.30 -35.18 -5.80
C GLY A 383 -60.57 -34.36 -5.52
N GLN A 384 -60.52 -33.57 -4.44
CA GLN A 384 -61.61 -32.73 -3.95
C GLN A 384 -61.24 -31.23 -4.09
N PRO A 385 -62.09 -30.40 -4.71
CA PRO A 385 -61.89 -28.96 -4.69
C PRO A 385 -62.11 -28.41 -3.27
N PHE A 386 -61.31 -27.43 -2.86
CA PHE A 386 -61.48 -26.75 -1.57
C PHE A 386 -61.42 -25.24 -1.72
N VAL A 387 -62.01 -24.55 -0.74
CA VAL A 387 -61.94 -23.09 -0.60
C VAL A 387 -61.38 -22.78 0.79
N PRO A 388 -60.35 -21.94 0.92
CA PRO A 388 -59.80 -21.56 2.22
C PRO A 388 -60.88 -21.09 3.20
N GLY A 389 -60.82 -21.55 4.44
CA GLY A 389 -61.78 -21.30 5.51
C GLY A 389 -63.06 -22.15 5.48
N THR A 390 -63.25 -22.97 4.44
CA THR A 390 -64.43 -23.85 4.31
C THR A 390 -64.07 -25.29 4.67
N PRO A 391 -64.84 -25.97 5.55
CA PRO A 391 -64.64 -27.38 5.84
C PRO A 391 -64.83 -28.29 4.63
N VAL A 392 -63.93 -29.25 4.47
CA VAL A 392 -63.98 -30.32 3.47
C VAL A 392 -64.06 -31.67 4.17
N ALA A 393 -65.14 -32.42 3.95
CA ALA A 393 -65.35 -33.71 4.59
C ALA A 393 -64.41 -34.79 4.03
N LEU A 394 -63.80 -35.58 4.93
CA LEU A 394 -62.94 -36.70 4.58
C LEU A 394 -63.77 -37.98 4.44
N GLY A 395 -64.63 -38.01 3.40
CA GLY A 395 -65.50 -39.13 3.09
C GLY A 395 -66.39 -39.56 4.26
N THR A 396 -66.36 -40.86 4.61
CA THR A 396 -67.20 -41.44 5.68
C THR A 396 -66.50 -41.50 7.05
N THR A 397 -65.33 -40.87 7.20
CA THR A 397 -64.54 -40.97 8.43
C THR A 397 -65.13 -40.21 9.63
N GLY A 398 -66.12 -39.34 9.41
CA GLY A 398 -66.66 -38.45 10.45
C GLY A 398 -65.80 -37.22 10.75
N LEU A 399 -64.74 -37.00 9.95
CA LEU A 399 -63.82 -35.87 10.05
C LEU A 399 -63.97 -34.93 8.86
N HIS A 400 -63.71 -33.65 9.08
CA HIS A 400 -63.47 -32.68 8.02
C HIS A 400 -62.18 -31.91 8.28
N VAL A 401 -61.61 -31.34 7.21
CA VAL A 401 -60.43 -30.49 7.28
C VAL A 401 -60.74 -29.09 6.76
N THR A 402 -60.15 -28.09 7.40
CA THR A 402 -60.24 -26.69 6.98
C THR A 402 -58.84 -26.16 6.78
N LEU A 403 -58.56 -25.66 5.58
CA LEU A 403 -57.30 -24.99 5.23
C LEU A 403 -57.49 -23.47 5.39
N ASP A 404 -56.55 -22.77 6.02
CA ASP A 404 -56.66 -21.31 6.24
C ASP A 404 -56.16 -20.45 5.06
N GLY A 405 -55.51 -21.07 4.08
CA GLY A 405 -54.90 -20.45 2.91
C GLY A 405 -54.96 -21.34 1.67
N PRO A 406 -54.49 -20.83 0.51
CA PRO A 406 -54.55 -21.55 -0.77
C PRO A 406 -53.63 -22.78 -0.85
N GLY A 407 -52.55 -22.80 -0.05
CA GLY A 407 -51.53 -23.84 0.01
C GLY A 407 -50.75 -24.08 -1.29
N ALA A 408 -49.51 -24.55 -1.14
CA ALA A 408 -48.64 -24.85 -2.27
C ALA A 408 -48.90 -26.28 -2.78
N VAL A 409 -48.76 -26.51 -4.09
CA VAL A 409 -48.86 -27.86 -4.63
C VAL A 409 -47.76 -28.73 -4.00
N GLY A 410 -48.16 -29.89 -3.48
CA GLY A 410 -47.28 -30.79 -2.75
C GLY A 410 -47.41 -30.69 -1.23
N ASP A 411 -47.93 -29.57 -0.69
CA ASP A 411 -48.14 -29.39 0.76
C ASP A 411 -48.90 -30.58 1.32
N THR A 412 -48.30 -31.21 2.33
CA THR A 412 -48.76 -32.48 2.91
C THR A 412 -48.91 -32.36 4.42
N TRP A 413 -50.02 -32.85 4.94
CA TRP A 413 -50.27 -33.05 6.36
C TRP A 413 -50.50 -34.52 6.64
N VAL A 414 -50.00 -34.98 7.79
CA VAL A 414 -50.16 -36.36 8.24
C VAL A 414 -50.56 -36.34 9.71
N PHE A 415 -51.66 -37.01 10.05
CA PHE A 415 -52.15 -37.10 11.42
C PHE A 415 -52.78 -38.46 11.71
N ASP A 416 -52.71 -38.84 12.98
CA ASP A 416 -53.20 -40.12 13.48
C ASP A 416 -54.67 -40.04 13.90
N VAL A 417 -55.38 -41.13 13.60
CA VAL A 417 -56.76 -41.36 14.05
C VAL A 417 -56.88 -42.71 14.74
N ARG A 418 -57.72 -42.80 15.76
CA ARG A 418 -57.85 -43.99 16.61
C ARG A 418 -59.32 -44.29 16.90
N ALA A 419 -59.72 -45.54 16.67
CA ALA A 419 -61.11 -45.98 16.90
C ALA A 419 -61.51 -45.94 18.38
N ASN A 420 -60.57 -46.16 19.30
CA ASN A 420 -60.83 -46.16 20.75
C ASN A 420 -60.79 -44.76 21.40
N THR A 421 -60.19 -43.76 20.72
CA THR A 421 -60.15 -42.36 21.15
C THR A 421 -60.54 -41.46 19.98
N PRO A 422 -61.81 -41.52 19.52
CA PRO A 422 -62.23 -40.97 18.23
C PRO A 422 -62.17 -39.44 18.15
N GLN A 423 -61.99 -38.74 19.28
CA GLN A 423 -61.84 -37.28 19.34
C GLN A 423 -60.40 -36.81 19.60
N ASP A 424 -59.46 -37.74 19.84
CA ASP A 424 -58.06 -37.40 20.11
C ASP A 424 -57.24 -37.55 18.82
N ILE A 425 -57.07 -36.45 18.09
CA ILE A 425 -56.21 -36.36 16.91
C ILE A 425 -54.79 -36.02 17.35
N THR A 426 -53.79 -36.81 16.91
CA THR A 426 -52.37 -36.51 17.18
C THR A 426 -51.61 -36.29 15.88
N PRO A 427 -50.74 -35.27 15.78
CA PRO A 427 -50.49 -34.15 16.70
C PRO A 427 -51.71 -33.34 17.17
N TRP A 428 -51.70 -32.85 18.43
CA TRP A 428 -52.83 -32.09 18.97
C TRP A 428 -53.05 -30.73 18.31
N ASP A 429 -52.05 -30.19 17.61
CA ASP A 429 -52.16 -28.90 16.94
C ASP A 429 -53.12 -28.93 15.75
N PHE A 430 -53.42 -30.12 15.21
CA PHE A 430 -54.49 -30.29 14.23
C PHE A 430 -55.88 -29.99 14.79
N THR A 431 -56.06 -29.97 16.12
CA THR A 431 -57.37 -29.67 16.76
C THR A 431 -57.32 -28.41 17.65
N ARG A 432 -56.19 -27.69 17.68
CA ARG A 432 -55.95 -26.53 18.55
C ARG A 432 -55.42 -25.33 17.76
N GLY A 433 -55.73 -24.11 18.22
CA GLY A 433 -55.22 -22.88 17.61
C GLY A 433 -55.67 -22.69 16.16
N ASN A 434 -54.75 -22.26 15.29
CA ASN A 434 -54.99 -22.02 13.86
C ASN A 434 -54.74 -23.28 12.98
N GLY A 435 -54.57 -24.47 13.56
CA GLY A 435 -54.20 -25.70 12.83
C GLY A 435 -52.68 -25.88 12.67
N ALA A 436 -52.26 -26.99 12.04
CA ALA A 436 -50.85 -27.37 11.87
C ALA A 436 -50.32 -27.01 10.47
N LEU A 437 -49.05 -26.61 10.38
CA LEU A 437 -48.34 -26.36 9.11
C LEU A 437 -48.06 -27.68 8.37
N PRO A 438 -47.84 -27.65 7.05
CA PRO A 438 -47.47 -28.83 6.28
C PRO A 438 -46.12 -29.36 6.75
N ILE A 439 -46.01 -30.69 6.83
CA ILE A 439 -44.76 -31.36 7.19
C ILE A 439 -43.81 -31.48 5.98
N ALA A 440 -44.34 -31.32 4.77
CA ALA A 440 -43.61 -31.51 3.53
C ALA A 440 -44.31 -30.84 2.33
N PRO A 441 -43.56 -30.55 1.24
CA PRO A 441 -42.10 -30.67 1.11
C PRO A 441 -41.35 -29.56 1.85
N ALA A 442 -40.31 -29.92 2.59
CA ALA A 442 -39.30 -28.96 3.03
C ALA A 442 -38.22 -28.92 1.95
N ARG A 443 -38.13 -27.80 1.22
CA ARG A 443 -37.12 -27.60 0.17
C ARG A 443 -36.02 -26.67 0.68
N TYR A 444 -34.79 -26.91 0.28
CA TYR A 444 -33.60 -26.17 0.68
C TYR A 444 -32.97 -25.54 -0.55
N LEU A 445 -32.70 -24.24 -0.50
CA LEU A 445 -32.34 -23.44 -1.68
C LEU A 445 -30.97 -22.79 -1.51
N ALA A 446 -30.09 -22.90 -2.49
CA ALA A 446 -28.81 -22.17 -2.49
C ALA A 446 -28.40 -21.72 -3.91
N PRO A 447 -27.91 -20.47 -4.09
CA PRO A 447 -27.35 -20.06 -5.36
C PRO A 447 -26.00 -20.75 -5.58
N LEU A 448 -25.76 -21.19 -6.82
CA LEU A 448 -24.51 -21.86 -7.22
C LEU A 448 -23.66 -20.96 -8.10
N ALA A 449 -24.23 -20.39 -9.16
CA ALA A 449 -23.51 -19.51 -10.08
C ALA A 449 -24.44 -18.53 -10.79
N LEU A 450 -23.88 -17.40 -11.23
CA LEU A 450 -24.55 -16.46 -12.12
C LEU A 450 -23.83 -16.48 -13.48
N ILE A 451 -24.56 -16.82 -14.53
CA ILE A 451 -24.03 -16.86 -15.89
C ILE A 451 -24.38 -15.54 -16.57
N GLU A 452 -23.36 -14.75 -16.87
CA GLU A 452 -23.49 -13.53 -17.64
C GLU A 452 -23.27 -13.81 -19.13
N TRP A 453 -24.25 -13.52 -19.95
CA TRP A 453 -24.16 -13.64 -21.40
C TRP A 453 -23.85 -12.29 -22.04
N ARG A 454 -22.75 -12.23 -22.81
CA ARG A 454 -22.35 -11.05 -23.58
C ARG A 454 -22.13 -11.38 -25.04
N LEU A 455 -22.29 -10.38 -25.90
CA LEU A 455 -21.92 -10.49 -27.32
C LEU A 455 -20.42 -10.30 -27.51
N VAL A 456 -19.76 -11.29 -28.09
CA VAL A 456 -18.41 -11.16 -28.63
C VAL A 456 -18.52 -11.32 -30.16
N GLY A 457 -18.59 -10.19 -30.86
CA GLY A 457 -18.96 -10.17 -32.27
C GLY A 457 -20.44 -10.47 -32.47
N ALA A 458 -20.76 -11.57 -33.17
CA ALA A 458 -22.14 -12.02 -33.42
C ALA A 458 -22.51 -13.29 -32.63
N VAL A 459 -21.70 -13.68 -31.64
CA VAL A 459 -21.86 -14.90 -30.85
C VAL A 459 -22.07 -14.53 -29.39
N ALA A 460 -23.05 -15.16 -28.74
CA ALA A 460 -23.26 -15.06 -27.30
C ALA A 460 -22.21 -15.91 -26.56
N VAL A 461 -21.47 -15.29 -25.65
CA VAL A 461 -20.42 -15.93 -24.87
C VAL A 461 -20.77 -15.84 -23.38
N PRO A 462 -20.77 -16.97 -22.65
CA PRO A 462 -21.04 -17.00 -21.22
C PRO A 462 -19.79 -16.66 -20.38
N THR A 463 -19.98 -15.93 -19.30
CA THR A 463 -19.01 -15.74 -18.21
C THR A 463 -19.66 -16.19 -16.90
N ILE A 464 -18.97 -17.02 -16.12
CA ILE A 464 -19.52 -17.62 -14.89
C ILE A 464 -19.00 -16.86 -13.68
N HIS A 465 -19.91 -16.45 -12.80
CA HIS A 465 -19.60 -15.88 -11.48
C HIS A 465 -19.98 -16.90 -10.38
N ASP A 466 -19.05 -17.22 -9.47
CA ASP A 466 -19.28 -18.16 -8.35
C ASP A 466 -20.15 -17.50 -7.27
N CYS A 467 -21.40 -17.96 -7.11
CA CYS A 467 -22.33 -17.41 -6.11
C CYS A 467 -22.32 -18.19 -4.79
N ARG A 468 -21.50 -19.24 -4.67
CA ARG A 468 -21.45 -20.07 -3.46
C ARG A 468 -20.72 -19.32 -2.36
N HIS A 469 -21.26 -19.42 -1.15
CA HIS A 469 -20.53 -18.99 0.03
C HIS A 469 -19.41 -19.98 0.33
N ARG A 470 -18.15 -19.57 0.20
CA ARG A 470 -17.00 -20.40 0.59
C ARG A 470 -16.72 -20.22 2.07
N PHE A 471 -16.57 -21.33 2.79
CA PHE A 471 -16.14 -21.33 4.18
C PHE A 471 -15.03 -22.35 4.39
N ARG A 472 -14.19 -22.15 5.39
CA ARG A 472 -13.19 -23.14 5.77
C ARG A 472 -13.72 -24.06 6.86
N ALA A 473 -13.16 -25.26 6.96
CA ALA A 473 -13.39 -26.11 8.12
C ALA A 473 -13.13 -25.31 9.41
N LEU A 474 -14.04 -25.40 10.38
CA LEU A 474 -14.04 -24.56 11.59
C LEU A 474 -12.72 -24.58 12.39
N CYS A 475 -11.89 -25.59 12.18
CA CYS A 475 -10.59 -25.78 12.79
C CYS A 475 -9.41 -25.12 12.06
N SER A 476 -9.61 -24.43 10.92
CA SER A 476 -8.56 -23.70 10.18
C SER A 476 -8.73 -22.17 10.19
N SER A 477 -9.17 -21.64 11.34
CA SER A 477 -9.38 -20.21 11.55
C SER A 477 -8.07 -19.45 11.77
N ASP A 478 -7.61 -18.77 10.72
CA ASP A 478 -6.75 -17.59 10.85
C ASP A 478 -7.53 -16.36 10.39
N CYS A 479 -7.25 -15.18 10.99
CA CYS A 479 -7.89 -13.88 10.72
C CYS A 479 -7.55 -13.30 9.33
N CYS A 480 -7.51 -14.13 8.29
CA CYS A 480 -7.02 -13.81 6.95
C CYS A 480 -8.13 -14.11 5.94
N GLU A 481 -8.51 -13.13 5.13
CA GLU A 481 -9.46 -13.33 4.02
C GLU A 481 -8.86 -14.25 2.97
N VAL A 482 -7.57 -14.09 2.64
CA VAL A 482 -6.85 -14.97 1.71
C VAL A 482 -5.47 -15.32 2.28
N THR A 483 -5.07 -16.58 2.17
CA THR A 483 -3.74 -17.08 2.55
C THR A 483 -2.95 -17.45 1.31
N VAL A 484 -1.67 -17.07 1.29
CA VAL A 484 -0.73 -17.39 0.21
C VAL A 484 0.28 -18.41 0.74
N GLY A 485 0.29 -19.59 0.14
CA GLY A 485 1.28 -20.64 0.39
C GLY A 485 2.35 -20.67 -0.69
N ASP A 486 3.52 -21.20 -0.36
CA ASP A 486 4.62 -21.35 -1.33
C ASP A 486 4.49 -22.59 -2.24
N GLY A 487 3.43 -23.38 -2.06
CA GLY A 487 3.14 -24.59 -2.83
C GLY A 487 4.10 -25.75 -2.58
N THR A 488 5.02 -25.61 -1.62
CA THR A 488 6.05 -26.63 -1.32
C THR A 488 6.10 -26.99 0.16
N THR A 489 6.22 -25.99 1.03
CA THR A 489 6.29 -26.10 2.49
C THR A 489 5.09 -25.49 3.20
N SER A 490 4.36 -24.59 2.54
CA SER A 490 3.07 -24.06 2.96
C SER A 490 2.08 -24.05 1.80
N PHE A 491 0.81 -24.30 2.11
CA PHE A 491 -0.29 -24.34 1.14
C PHE A 491 -1.38 -23.39 1.65
N GLY A 492 -1.70 -22.37 0.86
CA GLY A 492 -2.75 -21.39 1.13
C GLY A 492 -3.87 -21.50 0.08
N ASP A 493 -4.83 -20.57 0.11
CA ASP A 493 -5.89 -20.51 -0.92
C ASP A 493 -5.37 -20.06 -2.28
N ALA A 494 -4.22 -19.37 -2.30
CA ALA A 494 -3.51 -18.95 -3.50
C ALA A 494 -2.04 -19.41 -3.45
N ALA A 495 -1.45 -19.65 -4.62
CA ALA A 495 -0.03 -19.98 -4.78
C ALA A 495 0.86 -18.73 -4.96
N SER A 496 0.25 -17.54 -5.11
CA SER A 496 0.93 -16.27 -5.29
C SER A 496 0.13 -15.11 -4.69
N ILE A 497 0.78 -13.96 -4.46
CA ILE A 497 0.11 -12.73 -4.01
C ILE A 497 -0.79 -12.19 -5.14
N SER A 498 -0.34 -12.27 -6.40
CA SER A 498 -1.11 -11.88 -7.59
C SER A 498 -2.43 -12.64 -7.68
N GLU A 499 -2.41 -13.96 -7.48
CA GLU A 499 -3.63 -14.76 -7.42
C GLU A 499 -4.50 -14.38 -6.21
N ALA A 500 -3.90 -14.17 -5.03
CA ALA A 500 -4.66 -13.73 -3.86
C ALA A 500 -5.35 -12.37 -4.05
N LEU A 501 -4.75 -11.45 -4.79
CA LEU A 501 -5.35 -10.16 -5.11
C LEU A 501 -6.61 -10.29 -5.98
N THR A 502 -6.71 -11.34 -6.82
CA THR A 502 -7.92 -11.63 -7.62
C THR A 502 -9.05 -12.26 -6.81
N LEU A 503 -8.72 -12.88 -5.68
CA LEU A 503 -9.69 -13.49 -4.76
C LEU A 503 -10.25 -12.49 -3.74
N LEU A 504 -9.59 -11.35 -3.55
CA LEU A 504 -10.08 -10.28 -2.67
C LEU A 504 -11.26 -9.53 -3.32
N PRO A 505 -12.29 -9.16 -2.54
CA PRO A 505 -13.37 -8.31 -3.02
C PRO A 505 -12.87 -6.89 -3.37
N ASP A 506 -13.73 -6.12 -4.03
CA ASP A 506 -13.43 -4.73 -4.44
C ASP A 506 -13.16 -3.81 -3.24
N ASP A 507 -13.80 -4.07 -2.10
CA ASP A 507 -13.64 -3.31 -0.84
C ASP A 507 -12.30 -3.59 -0.11
N GLY A 508 -11.44 -4.48 -0.62
CA GLY A 508 -10.14 -4.80 -0.02
C GLY A 508 -10.15 -6.00 0.94
N GLY A 509 -9.14 -6.10 1.80
CA GLY A 509 -9.02 -7.21 2.76
C GLY A 509 -7.57 -7.55 3.13
N LYS A 510 -7.39 -8.60 3.96
CA LYS A 510 -6.08 -9.05 4.43
C LYS A 510 -5.59 -10.28 3.68
N ILE A 511 -4.40 -10.16 3.10
CA ILE A 511 -3.62 -11.27 2.55
C ILE A 511 -2.58 -11.71 3.58
N CYS A 512 -2.59 -12.99 3.93
CA CYS A 512 -1.61 -13.59 4.83
C CYS A 512 -0.59 -14.45 4.10
N LEU A 513 0.66 -14.01 4.08
CA LEU A 513 1.78 -14.72 3.46
C LEU A 513 2.33 -15.76 4.44
N LEU A 514 2.01 -17.04 4.23
CA LEU A 514 2.43 -18.14 5.09
C LEU A 514 3.96 -18.29 5.12
N PRO A 515 4.55 -18.99 6.11
CA PRO A 515 5.98 -19.30 6.11
C PRO A 515 6.37 -20.08 4.84
N GLY A 516 7.44 -19.66 4.16
CA GLY A 516 7.81 -20.27 2.88
C GLY A 516 8.56 -19.33 1.94
N GLN A 517 8.92 -19.85 0.76
CA GLN A 517 9.53 -19.07 -0.32
C GLN A 517 8.53 -18.79 -1.44
N HIS A 518 8.01 -17.58 -1.46
CA HIS A 518 7.03 -17.12 -2.44
C HIS A 518 7.75 -16.43 -3.60
N ARG A 519 7.28 -16.63 -4.82
CA ARG A 519 7.84 -15.99 -6.03
C ARG A 519 6.74 -15.28 -6.78
N ASP A 520 6.88 -13.97 -6.97
CA ASP A 520 5.82 -13.17 -7.59
C ASP A 520 6.31 -11.79 -8.07
N HIS A 521 5.50 -11.16 -8.92
CA HIS A 521 5.54 -9.73 -9.27
C HIS A 521 4.14 -9.15 -9.07
N ALA A 522 3.79 -8.85 -7.83
CA ALA A 522 2.44 -8.44 -7.48
C ALA A 522 2.16 -6.99 -7.91
N LEU A 523 1.11 -6.79 -8.70
CA LEU A 523 0.60 -5.47 -9.07
C LEU A 523 -0.70 -5.19 -8.30
N ILE A 524 -0.65 -4.19 -7.42
CA ILE A 524 -1.82 -3.63 -6.73
C ILE A 524 -2.19 -2.36 -7.48
N ASP A 525 -3.23 -2.44 -8.30
CA ASP A 525 -3.64 -1.38 -9.22
C ASP A 525 -5.12 -1.03 -9.02
N ASP A 526 -5.42 0.25 -8.80
CA ASP A 526 -6.78 0.76 -8.56
C ASP A 526 -7.50 -0.01 -7.42
N ARG A 527 -6.80 -0.25 -6.30
CA ARG A 527 -7.34 -0.97 -5.13
C ARG A 527 -7.35 -0.11 -3.87
N THR A 528 -8.21 -0.47 -2.92
CA THR A 528 -8.28 0.16 -1.60
C THR A 528 -8.22 -0.87 -0.47
N ASP A 529 -7.75 -0.45 0.71
CA ASP A 529 -7.87 -1.20 1.97
C ASP A 529 -7.23 -2.60 1.98
N ILE A 530 -6.05 -2.73 1.40
CA ILE A 530 -5.32 -4.01 1.37
C ILE A 530 -4.22 -4.03 2.43
N LEU A 531 -4.24 -5.06 3.27
CA LEU A 531 -3.16 -5.41 4.19
C LEU A 531 -2.50 -6.72 3.76
N ILE A 532 -1.23 -6.67 3.38
CA ILE A 532 -0.40 -7.87 3.16
C ILE A 532 0.49 -8.07 4.39
N GLU A 533 0.26 -9.17 5.11
CA GLU A 533 0.99 -9.52 6.32
C GLU A 533 1.63 -10.90 6.21
N GLY A 534 2.91 -11.02 6.56
CA GLY A 534 3.55 -12.33 6.69
C GLY A 534 3.91 -12.73 8.11
N CYS A 535 4.60 -13.86 8.23
CA CYS A 535 5.07 -14.45 9.50
C CYS A 535 6.50 -14.02 9.87
N GLY A 536 6.88 -12.78 9.55
CA GLY A 536 8.22 -12.24 9.82
C GLY A 536 9.26 -12.79 8.83
N PRO A 537 10.50 -13.08 9.28
CA PRO A 537 11.58 -13.52 8.39
C PRO A 537 11.37 -14.87 7.70
N THR A 538 10.40 -15.66 8.14
CA THR A 538 10.10 -16.99 7.56
C THR A 538 9.24 -16.91 6.31
N SER A 539 8.54 -15.79 6.08
CA SER A 539 7.85 -15.51 4.82
C SER A 539 8.79 -14.71 3.93
N LEU A 540 9.39 -15.37 2.94
CA LEU A 540 10.36 -14.79 2.01
C LEU A 540 9.71 -14.64 0.64
N LEU A 541 9.56 -13.40 0.18
CA LEU A 541 9.17 -13.07 -1.19
C LEU A 541 10.41 -12.84 -2.05
N LEU A 542 10.44 -13.52 -3.19
CA LEU A 542 11.46 -13.47 -4.23
C LEU A 542 10.82 -12.98 -5.53
N ALA A 543 11.65 -12.45 -6.43
CA ALA A 543 11.26 -12.20 -7.81
C ALA A 543 10.77 -13.49 -8.50
N GLY A 544 9.77 -13.35 -9.36
CA GLY A 544 9.25 -14.41 -10.22
C GLY A 544 10.27 -14.84 -11.27
N GLU A 545 10.23 -16.11 -11.71
CA GLU A 545 11.13 -16.55 -12.78
C GLU A 545 10.67 -16.01 -14.15
N GLY A 546 11.59 -15.39 -14.90
CA GLY A 546 11.34 -14.96 -16.28
C GLY A 546 10.59 -13.63 -16.45
N ALA A 547 10.18 -12.98 -15.36
CA ALA A 547 9.60 -11.64 -15.37
C ALA A 547 10.66 -10.58 -15.03
N ALA A 548 10.54 -9.40 -15.64
CA ALA A 548 11.42 -8.26 -15.39
C ALA A 548 10.56 -7.13 -14.81
N GLY A 549 10.85 -6.63 -13.61
CA GLY A 549 10.06 -5.57 -12.98
C GLY A 549 10.19 -5.56 -11.45
N PRO A 550 9.54 -4.61 -10.75
CA PRO A 550 9.49 -4.60 -9.29
C PRO A 550 8.80 -5.85 -8.72
N VAL A 551 9.18 -6.29 -7.53
CA VAL A 551 8.56 -7.44 -6.86
C VAL A 551 7.14 -7.12 -6.38
N ILE A 552 6.92 -5.90 -5.87
CA ILE A 552 5.59 -5.36 -5.58
C ILE A 552 5.48 -3.96 -6.21
N THR A 553 4.44 -3.75 -7.00
CA THR A 553 4.08 -2.44 -7.53
C THR A 553 2.73 -2.01 -6.96
N ILE A 554 2.68 -0.82 -6.39
CA ILE A 554 1.44 -0.16 -5.91
C ILE A 554 1.18 1.02 -6.82
N ARG A 555 0.05 1.00 -7.53
CA ARG A 555 -0.36 2.04 -8.48
C ARG A 555 -1.81 2.43 -8.26
N ASP A 556 -2.08 3.73 -8.28
CA ASP A 556 -3.42 4.33 -8.18
C ASP A 556 -4.27 3.76 -7.03
N SER A 557 -3.63 3.47 -5.90
CA SER A 557 -4.23 2.71 -4.80
C SER A 557 -4.24 3.46 -3.48
N LEU A 558 -5.19 3.12 -2.62
CA LEU A 558 -5.49 3.80 -1.36
C LEU A 558 -5.34 2.88 -0.16
N ARG A 559 -4.74 3.35 0.95
CA ARG A 559 -4.67 2.61 2.22
C ARG A 559 -4.07 1.21 2.07
N ILE A 560 -2.88 1.12 1.48
CA ILE A 560 -2.17 -0.15 1.28
C ILE A 560 -1.09 -0.31 2.34
N THR A 561 -1.10 -1.44 3.04
CA THR A 561 -0.13 -1.76 4.08
C THR A 561 0.64 -3.04 3.77
N LEU A 562 1.97 -2.97 3.75
CA LEU A 562 2.87 -4.13 3.68
C LEU A 562 3.57 -4.32 5.02
N ARG A 563 3.43 -5.50 5.64
CA ARG A 563 3.86 -5.70 7.02
C ARG A 563 4.48 -7.06 7.30
N ASN A 564 5.59 -7.05 8.04
CA ASN A 564 6.11 -8.25 8.72
C ASN A 564 6.49 -9.41 7.78
N PHE A 565 7.13 -9.15 6.64
CA PHE A 565 7.77 -10.20 5.83
C PHE A 565 9.08 -9.73 5.19
N ARG A 566 9.76 -10.64 4.50
CA ARG A 566 11.03 -10.36 3.84
C ARG A 566 10.86 -10.30 2.33
N ILE A 567 11.45 -9.29 1.69
CA ILE A 567 11.64 -9.26 0.23
C ILE A 567 13.14 -9.37 -0.04
N ARG A 568 13.53 -10.27 -0.94
CA ARG A 568 14.91 -10.37 -1.43
C ARG A 568 14.94 -10.13 -2.95
N ALA A 569 15.18 -8.87 -3.32
CA ALA A 569 15.29 -8.40 -4.69
C ALA A 569 16.68 -7.75 -4.90
N PRO A 570 17.76 -8.55 -5.13
CA PRO A 570 19.08 -7.97 -5.33
C PRO A 570 19.17 -7.19 -6.65
N GLU A 571 18.51 -7.66 -7.71
CA GLU A 571 18.65 -7.12 -9.07
C GLU A 571 17.47 -6.23 -9.50
N GLU A 572 16.40 -6.22 -8.71
CA GLU A 572 15.11 -5.62 -9.02
C GLU A 572 14.64 -4.69 -7.90
N ILE A 573 13.69 -3.81 -8.21
CA ILE A 573 13.07 -2.96 -7.20
C ILE A 573 12.25 -3.82 -6.24
N GLY A 574 12.50 -3.70 -4.94
CA GLY A 574 11.73 -4.44 -3.93
C GLY A 574 10.26 -4.00 -3.89
N VAL A 575 10.02 -2.70 -3.72
CA VAL A 575 8.68 -2.10 -3.74
C VAL A 575 8.70 -0.80 -4.55
N LEU A 576 7.83 -0.70 -5.54
CA LEU A 576 7.57 0.51 -6.32
C LEU A 576 6.20 1.09 -5.94
N VAL A 577 6.16 2.37 -5.59
CA VAL A 577 4.93 3.14 -5.37
C VAL A 577 4.85 4.23 -6.43
N THR A 578 3.82 4.20 -7.26
CA THR A 578 3.66 5.08 -8.42
C THR A 578 2.19 5.43 -8.66
N ALA A 579 1.90 6.31 -9.61
CA ALA A 579 0.53 6.69 -9.98
C ALA A 579 0.42 6.96 -11.48
N SER A 580 -0.78 6.82 -12.05
CA SER A 580 -1.09 7.14 -13.44
C SER A 580 -1.16 8.66 -13.73
N ALA A 581 -1.30 9.50 -12.70
CA ALA A 581 -1.21 10.97 -12.82
C ALA A 581 0.03 11.52 -12.06
N PRO A 582 0.72 12.57 -12.57
CA PRO A 582 1.81 13.21 -11.84
C PRO A 582 1.30 13.94 -10.59
N VAL A 583 2.18 14.15 -9.60
CA VAL A 583 1.95 14.71 -8.24
C VAL A 583 1.34 16.13 -8.23
N SER A 584 0.99 16.74 -9.38
CA SER A 584 0.57 18.14 -9.50
C SER A 584 -0.88 18.45 -9.08
N THR A 585 -1.56 17.55 -8.37
CA THR A 585 -2.95 17.74 -7.90
C THR A 585 -2.96 17.60 -6.38
N GLY A 586 -3.55 18.54 -5.65
CA GLY A 586 -3.48 18.62 -4.18
C GLY A 586 -3.78 17.30 -3.44
N PRO A 587 -3.40 17.20 -2.14
CA PRO A 587 -3.32 15.92 -1.41
C PRO A 587 -4.61 15.07 -1.42
N GLU A 588 -5.79 15.70 -1.53
CA GLU A 588 -7.08 15.00 -1.59
C GLU A 588 -7.39 14.33 -2.94
N THR A 589 -6.66 14.69 -3.99
CA THR A 589 -6.88 14.24 -5.39
C THR A 589 -5.80 13.28 -5.91
N ALA A 590 -4.80 12.96 -5.09
CA ALA A 590 -3.76 11.99 -5.44
C ALA A 590 -4.36 10.58 -5.53
N LEU A 591 -4.13 9.90 -6.66
CA LEU A 591 -4.62 8.54 -6.91
C LEU A 591 -3.94 7.51 -6.01
N THR A 592 -2.67 7.73 -5.65
CA THR A 592 -1.92 6.86 -4.73
C THR A 592 -1.65 7.56 -3.42
N ARG A 593 -2.27 7.10 -2.33
CA ARG A 593 -2.11 7.70 -1.02
C ARG A 593 -2.32 6.74 0.15
N ASP A 594 -1.81 7.16 1.31
CA ASP A 594 -1.89 6.41 2.58
C ASP A 594 -1.21 5.03 2.49
N ILE A 595 0.07 5.03 2.06
CA ILE A 595 0.85 3.80 1.86
C ILE A 595 1.79 3.58 3.05
N LEU A 596 1.71 2.42 3.68
CA LEU A 596 2.52 2.06 4.85
C LEU A 596 3.35 0.80 4.59
N ILE A 597 4.67 0.92 4.72
CA ILE A 597 5.60 -0.20 4.74
C ILE A 597 6.19 -0.30 6.14
N GLU A 598 5.87 -1.36 6.89
CA GLU A 598 6.23 -1.47 8.32
C GLU A 598 6.84 -2.82 8.67
N ARG A 599 7.88 -2.82 9.51
CA ARG A 599 8.51 -4.05 10.04
C ARG A 599 8.98 -5.02 8.94
N MET A 600 9.44 -4.46 7.82
CA MET A 600 9.90 -5.22 6.67
C MET A 600 11.40 -5.50 6.74
N ARG A 601 11.82 -6.61 6.13
CA ARG A 601 13.23 -6.89 5.83
C ARG A 601 13.43 -6.90 4.32
N LEU A 602 14.18 -5.93 3.82
CA LEU A 602 14.43 -5.75 2.40
C LEU A 602 15.92 -5.96 2.13
N THR A 603 16.29 -6.37 0.92
CA THR A 603 17.69 -6.35 0.48
C THR A 603 17.81 -5.61 -0.84
N ALA A 604 18.85 -4.78 -0.97
CA ALA A 604 19.17 -4.07 -2.20
C ALA A 604 20.62 -4.36 -2.61
N ARG A 605 20.87 -4.52 -3.90
CA ARG A 605 22.23 -4.67 -4.47
C ARG A 605 22.38 -3.80 -5.71
N ASP A 606 21.66 -4.13 -6.78
CA ASP A 606 21.81 -3.49 -8.08
C ASP A 606 20.69 -2.46 -8.32
N ALA A 607 19.54 -2.66 -7.68
CA ALA A 607 18.36 -1.80 -7.69
C ALA A 607 17.93 -1.37 -6.26
N PRO A 608 17.13 -0.29 -6.13
CA PRO A 608 16.59 0.17 -4.84
C PRO A 608 15.71 -0.86 -4.15
N ALA A 609 15.68 -0.82 -2.81
CA ALA A 609 14.71 -1.61 -2.05
C ALA A 609 13.31 -0.99 -2.11
N VAL A 610 13.22 0.35 -2.10
CA VAL A 610 11.95 1.08 -2.15
C VAL A 610 12.09 2.30 -3.06
N VAL A 611 11.16 2.47 -3.98
CA VAL A 611 11.03 3.66 -4.83
C VAL A 611 9.63 4.22 -4.70
N VAL A 612 9.53 5.50 -4.38
CA VAL A 612 8.28 6.26 -4.40
C VAL A 612 8.43 7.31 -5.49
N GLU A 613 7.70 7.15 -6.59
CA GLU A 613 7.65 8.11 -7.70
C GLU A 613 6.53 9.13 -7.51
N SER A 614 5.41 8.70 -6.95
CA SER A 614 4.24 9.54 -6.74
C SER A 614 3.39 8.94 -5.64
N ALA A 615 3.31 9.63 -4.50
CA ALA A 615 2.42 9.28 -3.41
C ALA A 615 2.11 10.51 -2.56
N THR A 616 0.95 10.50 -1.90
CA THR A 616 0.65 11.38 -0.76
C THR A 616 0.53 10.54 0.51
N HIS A 617 1.13 10.98 1.63
CA HIS A 617 1.15 10.20 2.88
C HIS A 617 1.78 8.80 2.71
N PHE A 618 3.09 8.77 2.47
CA PHE A 618 3.86 7.52 2.44
C PHE A 618 4.69 7.39 3.71
N ALA A 619 4.73 6.21 4.32
CA ALA A 619 5.59 5.94 5.46
C ALA A 619 6.34 4.59 5.33
N LEU A 620 7.66 4.64 5.45
CA LEU A 620 8.54 3.49 5.66
C LEU A 620 9.01 3.49 7.12
N ARG A 621 8.59 2.49 7.90
CA ARG A 621 8.79 2.48 9.36
C ARG A 621 9.39 1.18 9.88
N ARG A 622 10.25 1.27 10.91
CA ARG A 622 10.73 0.12 11.69
C ARG A 622 11.29 -1.02 10.83
N SER A 623 11.89 -0.68 9.70
CA SER A 623 12.27 -1.63 8.66
C SER A 623 13.79 -1.68 8.49
N ARG A 624 14.29 -2.82 8.00
CA ARG A 624 15.72 -3.04 7.79
C ARG A 624 16.01 -3.34 6.33
N ILE A 625 16.85 -2.52 5.72
CA ILE A 625 17.34 -2.67 4.35
C ILE A 625 18.81 -3.11 4.41
N GLY A 626 19.05 -4.35 3.99
CA GLY A 626 20.39 -4.91 3.90
C GLY A 626 21.03 -4.62 2.55
N LEU A 627 22.10 -3.83 2.54
CA LEU A 627 22.93 -3.61 1.35
C LEU A 627 23.78 -4.84 1.09
N MET A 628 23.48 -5.59 0.04
CA MET A 628 24.28 -6.74 -0.38
C MET A 628 25.49 -6.28 -1.18
N PRO A 629 26.66 -6.93 -1.07
CA PRO A 629 27.78 -6.58 -1.94
C PRO A 629 27.51 -6.92 -3.38
N LEU A 630 27.99 -6.04 -4.23
CA LEU A 630 28.02 -6.20 -5.67
C LEU A 630 28.81 -7.46 -6.04
N GLU A 631 28.46 -8.10 -7.16
CA GLU A 631 29.15 -9.30 -7.64
C GLU A 631 30.53 -9.01 -8.24
N ALA A 632 30.68 -7.80 -8.78
CA ALA A 632 31.90 -7.27 -9.34
C ALA A 632 32.21 -5.89 -8.75
N ASP A 633 33.45 -5.42 -8.93
CA ASP A 633 33.82 -4.07 -8.57
C ASP A 633 33.09 -3.05 -9.46
N LEU A 634 32.70 -1.94 -8.86
CA LEU A 634 32.15 -0.79 -9.56
C LEU A 634 33.17 -0.22 -10.55
N THR A 635 32.75 -0.05 -11.81
CA THR A 635 33.50 0.60 -12.89
C THR A 635 32.65 1.69 -13.54
N PRO A 636 33.25 2.64 -14.29
CA PRO A 636 32.49 3.67 -15.01
C PRO A 636 31.43 3.10 -15.97
N ALA A 637 31.59 1.84 -16.43
CA ALA A 637 30.63 1.16 -17.28
C ALA A 637 29.59 0.30 -16.52
N SER A 638 29.75 0.09 -15.22
CA SER A 638 28.90 -0.83 -14.44
C SER A 638 27.45 -0.32 -14.37
N PRO A 639 26.46 -1.09 -14.85
CA PRO A 639 25.03 -0.71 -14.78
C PRO A 639 24.43 -0.90 -13.38
N ALA A 640 25.00 -1.82 -12.60
CA ALA A 640 24.52 -2.24 -11.29
C ALA A 640 25.07 -1.38 -10.14
N GLY A 641 24.29 -1.23 -9.07
CA GLY A 641 24.75 -0.68 -7.78
C GLY A 641 24.77 0.84 -7.68
N ARG A 642 24.18 1.53 -8.67
CA ARG A 642 24.18 3.01 -8.81
C ARG A 642 22.96 3.71 -8.20
N ALA A 643 22.06 2.97 -7.58
CA ALA A 643 20.83 3.51 -7.00
C ALA A 643 20.92 3.59 -5.47
N GLN A 644 20.27 4.60 -4.87
CA GLN A 644 20.05 4.62 -3.43
C GLN A 644 19.12 3.48 -3.00
N ALA A 645 19.19 3.12 -1.73
CA ALA A 645 18.35 2.07 -1.18
C ALA A 645 16.87 2.47 -1.12
N VAL A 646 16.63 3.77 -0.86
CA VAL A 646 15.29 4.37 -0.80
C VAL A 646 15.30 5.64 -1.65
N SER A 647 14.29 5.82 -2.50
CA SER A 647 14.08 7.03 -3.28
C SER A 647 12.67 7.58 -3.09
N LEU A 648 12.54 8.89 -2.90
CA LEU A 648 11.32 9.58 -2.47
C LEU A 648 10.96 10.74 -3.41
N LEU A 649 9.74 10.70 -3.94
CA LEU A 649 9.07 11.77 -4.69
C LEU A 649 7.58 11.77 -4.35
N GLY A 650 7.02 12.93 -3.98
CA GLY A 650 5.64 13.02 -3.50
C GLY A 650 5.45 14.05 -2.38
N THR A 651 4.34 13.92 -1.67
CA THR A 651 3.93 14.85 -0.59
C THR A 651 3.71 14.12 0.72
N ASP A 652 4.18 14.69 1.83
CA ASP A 652 4.16 14.12 3.18
C ASP A 652 4.73 12.69 3.23
N LEU A 653 6.04 12.61 3.09
CA LEU A 653 6.79 11.35 3.04
C LEU A 653 7.57 11.15 4.35
N ALA A 654 7.57 9.94 4.88
CA ALA A 654 8.25 9.60 6.13
C ALA A 654 9.13 8.35 5.99
N VAL A 655 10.39 8.46 6.42
CA VAL A 655 11.29 7.32 6.66
C VAL A 655 11.72 7.38 8.11
N GLU A 656 11.22 6.47 8.93
CA GLU A 656 11.35 6.56 10.39
C GLU A 656 11.80 5.24 11.02
N ASP A 657 12.71 5.32 11.99
CA ASP A 657 13.13 4.17 12.79
C ASP A 657 13.66 3.00 11.93
N CYS A 658 14.32 3.30 10.80
CA CYS A 658 14.84 2.31 9.85
C CYS A 658 16.36 2.11 9.91
N GLU A 659 16.82 0.93 9.50
CA GLU A 659 18.24 0.60 9.33
C GLU A 659 18.56 0.37 7.85
N ILE A 660 19.49 1.13 7.28
CA ILE A 660 20.04 0.95 5.94
C ILE A 660 21.53 0.65 6.09
N VAL A 661 21.88 -0.64 6.11
CA VAL A 661 23.21 -1.10 6.56
C VAL A 661 23.75 -2.23 5.68
N PRO A 662 25.07 -2.39 5.54
CA PRO A 662 25.68 -3.50 4.81
C PRO A 662 25.36 -4.84 5.45
N THR A 663 25.10 -5.85 4.62
CA THR A 663 24.93 -7.23 5.08
C THR A 663 26.27 -7.89 5.43
N GLN A 664 27.36 -7.40 4.85
CA GLN A 664 28.73 -7.83 5.12
C GLN A 664 29.72 -6.69 4.82
N ARG A 665 30.84 -6.63 5.54
CA ARG A 665 31.87 -5.60 5.34
C ARG A 665 32.72 -5.93 4.11
N THR A 666 32.73 -5.02 3.14
CA THR A 666 33.55 -5.09 1.92
C THR A 666 34.24 -3.75 1.64
N GLY A 667 35.16 -3.71 0.67
CA GLY A 667 35.67 -2.44 0.13
C GLY A 667 34.57 -1.68 -0.62
N PHE A 668 34.65 -0.35 -0.66
CA PHE A 668 33.59 0.51 -1.23
C PHE A 668 33.25 0.20 -2.71
N LEU A 669 34.19 -0.31 -3.52
CA LEU A 669 33.92 -0.76 -4.91
C LEU A 669 32.95 -1.95 -4.99
N ARG A 670 32.84 -2.73 -3.91
CA ARG A 670 31.92 -3.86 -3.79
C ARG A 670 30.63 -3.48 -3.07
N ARG A 671 30.38 -2.20 -2.80
CA ARG A 671 29.18 -1.72 -2.10
C ARG A 671 28.27 -0.96 -3.05
N PRO A 672 26.94 -1.17 -2.97
CA PRO A 672 25.99 -0.31 -3.67
C PRO A 672 25.98 1.09 -3.05
N MET A 673 25.40 2.07 -3.76
CA MET A 673 25.37 3.45 -3.28
C MET A 673 24.75 3.58 -1.89
N GLY A 674 23.66 2.86 -1.65
CA GLY A 674 22.93 2.91 -0.38
C GLY A 674 22.33 4.28 -0.09
N GLY A 675 21.92 4.50 1.16
CA GLY A 675 21.35 5.77 1.59
C GLY A 675 19.92 6.05 1.12
N ILE A 676 19.48 7.29 1.30
CA ILE A 676 18.14 7.81 0.99
C ILE A 676 18.26 8.94 -0.03
N HIS A 677 17.42 8.95 -1.06
CA HIS A 677 17.26 10.05 -2.00
C HIS A 677 15.96 10.80 -1.72
N VAL A 678 16.06 12.09 -1.44
CA VAL A 678 14.93 13.03 -1.51
C VAL A 678 15.05 13.77 -2.84
N ARG A 679 14.14 13.49 -3.78
CA ARG A 679 14.17 14.06 -5.13
C ARG A 679 13.64 15.50 -5.12
N GLY A 680 13.86 16.24 -6.21
CA GLY A 680 13.23 17.55 -6.40
C GLY A 680 11.71 17.46 -6.36
N ASP A 681 11.03 18.57 -6.10
CA ASP A 681 9.56 18.68 -5.97
C ASP A 681 8.93 17.93 -4.78
N VAL A 682 9.72 17.35 -3.87
CA VAL A 682 9.19 16.80 -2.62
C VAL A 682 8.66 17.91 -1.73
N THR A 683 7.43 17.72 -1.23
CA THR A 683 6.77 18.66 -0.31
C THR A 683 6.47 17.96 1.01
N GLU A 684 7.00 18.46 2.12
CA GLU A 684 6.94 17.83 3.45
C GLU A 684 7.57 16.43 3.48
N ALA A 685 8.79 16.34 4.02
CA ALA A 685 9.45 15.05 4.22
C ALA A 685 10.12 14.95 5.59
N ARG A 686 9.99 13.79 6.23
CA ARG A 686 10.55 13.48 7.54
C ARG A 686 11.48 12.27 7.45
N ILE A 687 12.75 12.48 7.74
CA ILE A 687 13.76 11.42 7.85
C ILE A 687 14.19 11.41 9.31
N ASN A 688 13.62 10.52 10.11
CA ASN A 688 13.76 10.56 11.56
C ASN A 688 14.30 9.25 12.15
N ARG A 689 15.25 9.32 13.09
CA ARG A 689 15.71 8.15 13.87
C ARG A 689 16.20 6.97 13.02
N ASN A 690 16.83 7.24 11.88
CA ASN A 690 17.37 6.19 11.02
C ASN A 690 18.85 5.96 11.26
N ARG A 691 19.31 4.72 11.04
CA ARG A 691 20.73 4.38 10.94
C ARG A 691 21.08 4.11 9.48
N ILE A 692 21.96 4.92 8.91
CA ILE A 692 22.40 4.85 7.51
C ILE A 692 23.92 4.65 7.52
N GLU A 693 24.37 3.47 7.10
CA GLU A 693 25.79 3.14 7.19
C GLU A 693 26.32 2.46 5.93
N GLY A 694 27.56 2.81 5.56
CA GLY A 694 28.40 1.95 4.74
C GLY A 694 28.08 1.92 3.26
N GLY A 695 27.26 2.82 2.72
CA GLY A 695 27.02 2.93 1.27
C GLY A 695 28.20 3.55 0.51
N SER A 696 28.30 3.26 -0.80
CA SER A 696 29.29 3.89 -1.69
C SER A 696 28.89 5.28 -2.21
N GLY A 697 27.71 5.77 -1.83
CA GLY A 697 27.21 7.11 -2.16
C GLY A 697 27.12 8.05 -0.96
N MET A 698 26.15 8.97 -1.02
CA MET A 698 25.79 9.86 0.09
C MET A 698 24.81 9.17 1.04
N GLY A 699 24.82 9.55 2.31
CA GLY A 699 23.87 9.03 3.30
C GLY A 699 22.45 9.49 3.00
N ILE A 700 22.26 10.80 2.87
CA ILE A 700 21.04 11.43 2.38
C ILE A 700 21.40 12.34 1.20
N ARG A 701 20.88 12.01 0.02
CA ARG A 701 21.04 12.79 -1.22
C ARG A 701 19.83 13.69 -1.42
N LEU A 702 20.05 14.97 -1.69
CA LEU A 702 19.01 15.99 -1.87
C LEU A 702 18.98 16.50 -3.32
N GLY A 703 17.78 16.58 -3.88
CA GLY A 703 17.50 17.14 -5.19
C GLY A 703 17.66 16.14 -6.33
N SER A 704 17.13 16.50 -7.48
CA SER A 704 17.30 15.82 -8.77
C SER A 704 17.52 16.88 -9.86
N TRP A 705 17.91 16.43 -11.05
CA TRP A 705 18.23 17.32 -12.16
C TRP A 705 18.07 16.56 -13.49
N ARG A 706 17.89 17.33 -14.56
CA ARG A 706 17.70 16.84 -15.93
C ARG A 706 18.55 17.64 -16.91
N LEU A 707 18.90 17.04 -18.03
CA LEU A 707 19.42 17.77 -19.18
C LEU A 707 18.24 18.24 -20.04
N VAL A 708 18.35 19.46 -20.55
CA VAL A 708 17.43 20.02 -21.57
C VAL A 708 18.24 20.50 -22.77
N ALA A 709 17.62 20.68 -23.94
CA ALA A 709 18.32 21.21 -25.10
C ALA A 709 18.83 22.64 -24.87
N SER A 710 20.08 22.92 -25.23
CA SER A 710 20.72 24.23 -25.05
C SER A 710 19.92 25.35 -25.74
N GLY A 711 19.66 26.46 -25.03
CA GLY A 711 18.92 27.61 -25.56
C GLY A 711 17.40 27.55 -25.40
N SER A 712 16.87 26.56 -24.66
CA SER A 712 15.44 26.45 -24.36
C SER A 712 14.92 27.47 -23.35
N GLY A 713 15.83 28.19 -22.66
CA GLY A 713 15.51 29.15 -21.61
C GLY A 713 14.98 28.40 -20.38
N GLY A 714 15.78 28.32 -19.32
CA GLY A 714 15.51 27.55 -18.09
C GLY A 714 14.25 27.91 -17.29
N SER A 715 13.27 28.63 -17.87
CA SER A 715 11.98 28.98 -17.27
C SER A 715 10.82 28.04 -17.65
N GLY A 716 11.07 27.04 -18.51
CA GLY A 716 10.07 26.04 -18.86
C GLY A 716 9.86 24.99 -17.76
N ARG A 717 8.82 25.15 -16.93
CA ARG A 717 8.22 24.04 -16.15
C ARG A 717 8.00 22.87 -17.10
N SER A 718 8.66 21.72 -16.85
CA SER A 718 8.63 20.58 -17.78
C SER A 718 7.19 20.16 -18.07
N LEU A 719 6.74 20.33 -19.32
CA LEU A 719 5.44 19.84 -19.80
C LEU A 719 5.47 18.34 -20.14
N LEU A 720 6.61 17.67 -19.92
CA LEU A 720 6.75 16.23 -20.12
C LEU A 720 7.01 15.55 -18.77
N PRO A 721 6.19 14.56 -18.39
CA PRO A 721 6.38 13.81 -17.16
C PRO A 721 7.69 13.03 -17.22
N GLU A 722 8.38 12.96 -16.08
CA GLU A 722 9.42 11.97 -15.77
C GLU A 722 9.10 10.61 -16.39
N PRO A 723 10.08 9.91 -17.00
CA PRO A 723 9.87 8.56 -17.51
C PRO A 723 9.61 7.62 -16.32
N ARG A 724 8.34 7.42 -16.01
CA ARG A 724 7.89 6.52 -14.94
C ARG A 724 8.49 5.14 -15.09
N TYR A 725 8.86 4.51 -13.98
CA TYR A 725 9.24 3.11 -13.91
C TYR A 725 8.12 2.27 -14.52
N THR A 726 8.36 1.72 -15.70
CA THR A 726 7.45 0.78 -16.34
C THR A 726 7.43 -0.50 -15.52
N PRO A 727 6.25 -0.98 -15.07
CA PRO A 727 6.12 -2.14 -14.19
C PRO A 727 6.74 -3.47 -14.70
N ASN A 728 7.13 -3.52 -15.98
CA ASN A 728 7.56 -4.74 -16.68
C ASN A 728 8.97 -4.65 -17.31
N THR A 729 9.84 -3.79 -16.79
CA THR A 729 11.22 -3.64 -17.28
C THR A 729 12.23 -3.77 -16.15
N GLY A 730 13.29 -4.57 -16.35
CA GLY A 730 14.36 -4.71 -15.38
C GLY A 730 15.10 -3.39 -15.16
N TRP A 731 15.69 -3.18 -13.98
CA TRP A 731 16.37 -1.91 -13.63
C TRP A 731 17.40 -1.45 -14.69
N GLY A 732 18.16 -2.40 -15.27
CA GLY A 732 19.11 -2.11 -16.36
C GLY A 732 18.46 -1.75 -17.70
N GLU A 733 17.28 -2.31 -18.00
CA GLU A 733 16.50 -2.02 -19.21
C GLU A 733 15.75 -0.70 -19.10
N HIS A 734 15.18 -0.40 -17.92
CA HIS A 734 14.58 0.90 -17.64
C HIS A 734 15.59 2.02 -17.87
N ARG A 735 16.83 1.88 -17.37
CA ARG A 735 17.91 2.84 -17.64
C ARG A 735 18.20 3.00 -19.14
N THR A 736 18.16 1.91 -19.89
CA THR A 736 18.39 1.92 -21.34
C THR A 736 17.21 2.56 -22.10
N ALA A 737 15.98 2.33 -21.64
CA ALA A 737 14.76 2.89 -22.20
C ALA A 737 14.60 4.39 -21.88
N VAL A 738 14.95 4.83 -20.66
CA VAL A 738 15.03 6.25 -20.28
C VAL A 738 16.02 6.97 -21.21
N ASN A 739 17.21 6.39 -21.40
CA ASN A 739 18.21 6.96 -22.30
C ASN A 739 17.75 6.97 -23.78
N ALA A 740 17.03 5.95 -24.24
CA ALA A 740 16.48 5.88 -25.60
C ALA A 740 15.35 6.89 -25.83
N ARG A 741 14.45 7.06 -24.85
CA ARG A 741 13.33 8.02 -24.90
C ARG A 741 13.82 9.47 -24.77
N ALA A 742 14.88 9.69 -23.99
CA ALA A 742 15.58 10.97 -23.90
C ALA A 742 16.18 11.40 -25.25
N ALA A 743 16.62 10.45 -26.07
CA ALA A 743 17.08 10.72 -27.44
C ALA A 743 15.95 11.16 -28.39
N GLU A 744 14.69 10.84 -28.08
CA GLU A 744 13.50 11.27 -28.84
C GLU A 744 12.95 12.63 -28.35
N THR A 745 12.99 12.90 -27.04
CA THR A 745 12.38 14.09 -26.42
C THR A 745 13.36 15.25 -26.21
N GLY A 746 14.67 15.01 -26.28
CA GLY A 746 15.71 15.99 -25.97
C GLY A 746 15.86 16.30 -24.48
N ILE A 747 15.21 15.54 -23.59
CA ILE A 747 15.30 15.68 -22.13
C ILE A 747 15.90 14.40 -21.54
N TYR A 748 17.06 14.49 -20.90
CA TYR A 748 17.70 13.34 -20.24
C TYR A 748 17.56 13.45 -18.72
N HIS A 749 16.91 12.48 -18.07
CA HIS A 749 16.83 12.42 -16.61
C HIS A 749 18.07 11.72 -16.07
N ALA A 750 18.86 12.42 -15.26
CA ALA A 750 20.11 11.91 -14.73
C ALA A 750 19.97 11.62 -13.24
N ASP A 751 19.12 10.64 -12.89
CA ASP A 751 19.00 10.12 -11.51
C ASP A 751 20.31 9.46 -10.98
N THR A 752 21.35 9.38 -11.82
CA THR A 752 22.64 8.73 -11.52
C THR A 752 23.81 9.72 -11.56
N THR A 753 23.83 10.69 -10.66
CA THR A 753 24.87 11.74 -10.60
C THR A 753 26.19 11.31 -9.96
N ILE A 754 26.21 10.19 -9.25
CA ILE A 754 27.44 9.66 -8.67
C ILE A 754 27.96 8.61 -9.64
N ASP A 755 29.01 8.98 -10.37
CA ASP A 755 29.70 8.11 -11.30
C ASP A 755 30.96 7.55 -10.67
N ILE A 756 31.51 6.52 -11.28
CA ILE A 756 32.79 5.98 -10.87
C ILE A 756 33.86 6.70 -11.68
N ILE A 757 34.52 7.64 -11.04
CA ILE A 757 35.62 8.40 -11.61
C ILE A 757 36.94 7.65 -11.42
N ARG A 758 37.91 7.94 -12.29
CA ARG A 758 39.30 7.47 -12.15
C ARG A 758 40.11 8.57 -11.48
N THR A 759 40.72 8.28 -10.34
CA THR A 759 41.58 9.22 -9.62
C THR A 759 42.95 9.36 -10.30
N ASP A 760 43.73 10.35 -9.90
CA ASP A 760 45.08 10.65 -10.43
C ASP A 760 46.04 9.48 -10.24
N ALA A 761 45.86 8.71 -9.16
CA ALA A 761 46.59 7.47 -8.88
C ALA A 761 46.12 6.27 -9.76
N GLY A 762 45.19 6.50 -10.68
CA GLY A 762 44.65 5.52 -11.61
C GLY A 762 43.59 4.59 -11.01
N CYS A 763 43.11 4.85 -9.79
CA CYS A 763 42.14 4.03 -9.07
C CYS A 763 40.70 4.45 -9.39
N PHE A 764 39.76 3.50 -9.44
CA PHE A 764 38.34 3.81 -9.57
C PHE A 764 37.72 4.15 -8.20
N ARG A 765 36.88 5.20 -8.16
CA ARG A 765 36.23 5.72 -6.95
C ARG A 765 34.85 6.32 -7.27
N PRO A 766 33.84 6.24 -6.37
CA PRO A 766 32.64 7.04 -6.49
C PRO A 766 33.00 8.53 -6.44
N GLY A 767 32.43 9.32 -7.34
CA GLY A 767 32.62 10.77 -7.37
C GLY A 767 31.40 11.47 -7.95
N ILE A 768 31.22 12.73 -7.58
CA ILE A 768 30.19 13.58 -8.20
C ILE A 768 30.72 13.94 -9.60
N ILE A 769 29.93 13.74 -10.67
CA ILE A 769 30.34 14.20 -12.01
C ILE A 769 30.37 15.73 -11.98
N VAL A 770 31.55 16.30 -12.10
CA VAL A 770 31.81 17.76 -12.09
C VAL A 770 31.83 18.29 -13.53
N THR A 771 32.26 17.49 -14.51
CA THR A 771 32.53 17.92 -15.88
C THR A 771 32.06 16.89 -16.91
N GLU A 772 31.11 17.30 -17.77
CA GLU A 772 30.60 16.63 -18.99
C GLU A 772 30.12 15.17 -18.90
N ILE A 773 29.00 14.88 -19.57
CA ILE A 773 28.46 13.51 -19.66
C ILE A 773 29.17 12.77 -20.80
N PRO A 774 29.80 11.62 -20.54
CA PRO A 774 30.48 10.86 -21.59
C PRO A 774 29.53 10.49 -22.74
N GLY A 775 29.81 11.01 -23.94
CA GLY A 775 29.11 10.64 -25.18
C GLY A 775 28.03 11.63 -25.66
N ILE A 776 27.75 12.71 -24.91
CA ILE A 776 26.86 13.79 -25.36
C ILE A 776 27.69 15.07 -25.50
N PRO A 777 27.81 15.66 -26.71
CA PRO A 777 28.49 16.94 -26.89
C PRO A 777 27.89 18.03 -25.99
N ALA A 778 28.73 18.79 -25.28
CA ALA A 778 28.30 19.81 -24.32
C ALA A 778 27.56 21.01 -24.97
N ASP A 779 27.63 21.16 -26.29
CA ASP A 779 27.04 22.24 -27.05
C ASP A 779 25.54 22.05 -27.35
N ILE A 780 24.97 20.86 -27.12
CA ILE A 780 23.57 20.54 -27.47
C ILE A 780 22.62 20.40 -26.28
N VAL A 781 23.11 20.24 -25.05
CA VAL A 781 22.27 20.11 -23.84
C VAL A 781 22.84 20.88 -22.64
N GLU A 782 21.96 21.43 -21.81
CA GLU A 782 22.28 22.14 -20.56
C GLU A 782 21.65 21.44 -19.34
N PRO A 783 22.37 21.28 -18.21
CA PRO A 783 21.84 20.69 -16.98
C PRO A 783 20.98 21.70 -16.20
N VAL A 784 19.80 21.27 -15.77
CA VAL A 784 18.80 22.05 -15.06
C VAL A 784 18.37 21.31 -13.80
N ALA A 785 18.33 21.99 -12.66
CA ALA A 785 17.83 21.41 -11.41
C ALA A 785 16.31 21.20 -11.49
N ASP A 786 15.82 20.14 -10.87
CA ASP A 786 14.36 19.98 -10.67
C ASP A 786 13.87 20.94 -9.57
N GLY A 787 12.55 20.99 -9.35
CA GLY A 787 11.97 21.95 -8.41
C GLY A 787 12.44 21.77 -6.96
N PRO A 788 12.22 22.79 -6.11
CA PRO A 788 12.75 22.84 -4.75
C PRO A 788 12.16 21.74 -3.88
N ILE A 789 12.95 21.26 -2.91
CA ILE A 789 12.44 20.45 -1.80
C ILE A 789 11.88 21.40 -0.74
N THR A 790 10.63 21.24 -0.34
CA THR A 790 9.99 22.13 0.65
C THR A 790 9.63 21.37 1.92
N GLY A 791 9.91 21.91 3.11
CA GLY A 791 9.52 21.33 4.39
C GLY A 791 10.28 20.04 4.73
N LEU A 792 11.62 20.08 4.71
CA LEU A 792 12.45 18.90 4.97
C LEU A 792 12.93 18.87 6.42
N ARG A 793 12.57 17.80 7.14
CA ARG A 793 13.01 17.53 8.51
C ARG A 793 13.91 16.30 8.53
N ILE A 794 15.17 16.49 8.92
CA ILE A 794 16.14 15.44 9.14
C ILE A 794 16.51 15.47 10.63
N ASP A 795 15.93 14.57 11.42
CA ASP A 795 16.03 14.58 12.88
C ASP A 795 16.57 13.27 13.47
N ASP A 796 17.54 13.36 14.38
CA ASP A 796 18.03 12.24 15.19
C ASP A 796 18.51 11.02 14.37
N ASN A 797 19.12 11.24 13.20
CA ASN A 797 19.69 10.15 12.39
C ASN A 797 21.16 9.89 12.72
N ASP A 798 21.60 8.65 12.57
CA ASP A 798 23.01 8.22 12.63
C ASP A 798 23.48 7.86 11.22
N ILE A 799 24.35 8.70 10.65
CA ILE A 799 24.88 8.58 9.30
C ILE A 799 26.38 8.36 9.38
N ALA A 800 26.86 7.19 8.95
CA ALA A 800 28.26 6.83 9.12
C ALA A 800 28.88 6.02 7.97
N ASP A 801 30.21 6.04 7.87
CA ASP A 801 30.99 5.20 6.96
C ASP A 801 30.58 5.32 5.48
N MET A 802 30.07 6.48 5.07
CA MET A 802 29.67 6.75 3.70
C MET A 802 30.90 7.10 2.84
N ALA A 803 30.91 6.62 1.59
CA ALA A 803 32.03 6.91 0.68
C ALA A 803 32.07 8.39 0.26
N LEU A 804 30.91 9.04 0.13
CA LEU A 804 30.78 10.47 -0.18
C LEU A 804 30.19 11.24 1.02
N THR A 805 29.73 12.47 0.79
CA THR A 805 29.14 13.35 1.79
C THR A 805 28.05 12.67 2.60
N GLY A 806 27.98 12.93 3.90
CA GLY A 806 26.93 12.40 4.77
C GLY A 806 25.53 12.83 4.31
N ILE A 807 25.30 14.14 4.26
CA ILE A 807 24.09 14.75 3.70
C ILE A 807 24.50 15.76 2.63
N GLY A 808 24.03 15.61 1.39
CA GLY A 808 24.44 16.56 0.36
C GLY A 808 23.55 16.69 -0.86
N ALA A 809 23.76 17.80 -1.57
CA ALA A 809 23.14 18.05 -2.86
C ALA A 809 23.58 17.02 -3.90
N THR A 810 22.66 16.61 -4.77
CA THR A 810 22.92 15.64 -5.86
C THR A 810 23.99 16.13 -6.84
N ARG A 811 24.09 17.46 -7.02
CA ARG A 811 25.00 18.13 -7.95
C ARG A 811 25.26 19.56 -7.50
N PHE A 812 26.50 20.03 -7.68
CA PHE A 812 26.84 21.45 -7.71
C PHE A 812 26.99 21.90 -9.16
N PHE A 813 26.53 23.10 -9.46
CA PHE A 813 26.53 23.68 -10.79
C PHE A 813 27.62 24.75 -10.89
N ASP A 814 28.16 24.91 -12.10
CA ASP A 814 29.08 25.99 -12.41
C ASP A 814 28.29 27.29 -12.57
N LEU A 815 28.24 28.10 -11.52
CA LEU A 815 27.49 29.36 -11.52
C LEU A 815 28.03 30.41 -12.49
N ASP A 816 29.25 30.25 -13.00
CA ASP A 816 29.81 31.13 -14.04
C ASP A 816 29.14 30.87 -15.41
N GLN A 817 28.47 29.71 -15.56
CA GLN A 817 27.85 29.26 -16.81
C GLN A 817 26.33 29.12 -16.72
N THR A 818 25.77 28.94 -15.51
CA THR A 818 24.32 28.69 -15.31
C THR A 818 23.83 29.20 -13.96
N SER A 819 22.57 29.64 -13.87
CA SER A 819 21.94 30.07 -12.60
C SER A 819 21.23 28.93 -11.84
N GLN A 820 21.57 27.67 -12.16
CA GLN A 820 20.91 26.49 -11.60
C GLN A 820 21.56 26.04 -10.29
N ALA A 821 20.75 25.59 -9.33
CA ALA A 821 21.24 24.98 -8.09
C ALA A 821 20.16 24.08 -7.47
N VAL A 822 20.58 23.09 -6.68
CA VAL A 822 19.64 22.33 -5.84
C VAL A 822 19.16 23.23 -4.71
N GLU A 823 17.85 23.42 -4.62
CA GLU A 823 17.20 24.28 -3.63
C GLU A 823 16.41 23.48 -2.59
N VAL A 824 16.53 23.90 -1.31
CA VAL A 824 15.75 23.37 -0.19
C VAL A 824 15.13 24.54 0.59
N ILE A 825 13.82 24.51 0.81
CA ILE A 825 13.04 25.51 1.53
C ILE A 825 12.55 24.90 2.85
N ASP A 826 12.73 25.63 3.95
CA ASP A 826 12.42 25.21 5.33
C ASP A 826 13.09 23.87 5.72
N LEU A 827 14.42 23.92 5.81
CA LEU A 827 15.24 22.79 6.23
C LEU A 827 15.46 22.82 7.74
N ALA A 828 15.03 21.78 8.45
CA ALA A 828 15.54 21.51 9.80
C ALA A 828 16.43 20.27 9.80
N LEU A 829 17.70 20.49 10.15
CA LEU A 829 18.70 19.47 10.40
C LEU A 829 18.99 19.47 11.90
N THR A 830 18.41 18.54 12.66
CA THR A 830 18.48 18.57 14.12
C THR A 830 18.91 17.24 14.74
N ARG A 831 19.74 17.29 15.78
CA ARG A 831 20.15 16.11 16.59
C ARG A 831 20.81 14.96 15.81
N ASN A 832 21.31 15.19 14.60
CA ASN A 832 21.92 14.13 13.80
C ASN A 832 23.37 13.86 14.23
N ARG A 833 23.80 12.60 14.11
CA ARG A 833 25.19 12.16 14.20
C ARG A 833 25.67 11.82 12.80
N ILE A 834 26.66 12.57 12.31
CA ILE A 834 27.28 12.36 11.00
C ILE A 834 28.75 12.11 11.25
N SER A 835 29.26 10.92 10.87
CA SER A 835 30.65 10.61 11.14
C SER A 835 31.34 9.71 10.12
N ASN A 836 32.64 9.91 9.91
CA ASN A 836 33.43 9.11 8.98
C ASN A 836 32.80 9.01 7.57
N CYS A 837 32.30 10.14 7.07
CA CYS A 837 31.78 10.30 5.70
C CYS A 837 32.86 10.91 4.80
N GLN A 838 32.64 10.95 3.49
CA GLN A 838 33.64 11.32 2.48
C GLN A 838 34.94 10.50 2.65
N THR A 839 34.80 9.18 2.75
CA THR A 839 35.96 8.28 2.89
C THR A 839 36.67 8.04 1.56
N SER A 840 36.03 8.36 0.43
CA SER A 840 36.60 8.32 -0.91
C SER A 840 37.35 9.62 -1.24
N GLU A 841 38.41 9.48 -2.03
CA GLU A 841 39.14 10.59 -2.64
C GLU A 841 38.23 11.36 -3.61
N LEU A 842 38.30 12.69 -3.62
CA LEU A 842 37.57 13.58 -4.51
C LEU A 842 38.22 13.67 -5.91
N PRO A 843 37.43 13.95 -6.98
CA PRO A 843 37.99 14.35 -8.26
C PRO A 843 38.67 15.72 -8.18
N GLU A 844 39.56 16.00 -9.13
CA GLU A 844 40.04 17.37 -9.37
C GLU A 844 38.85 18.27 -9.78
N LEU A 845 38.69 19.38 -9.07
CA LEU A 845 37.60 20.33 -9.29
C LEU A 845 38.01 21.36 -10.35
N THR A 846 37.06 21.78 -11.19
CA THR A 846 37.27 22.94 -12.07
C THR A 846 37.40 24.22 -11.24
N PRO A 847 38.08 25.26 -11.74
CA PRO A 847 38.25 26.52 -11.00
C PRO A 847 36.94 27.06 -10.40
N ALA A 848 35.85 27.11 -11.18
CA ALA A 848 34.55 27.55 -10.68
C ALA A 848 34.00 26.67 -9.54
N LEU A 849 34.10 25.34 -9.67
CA LEU A 849 33.59 24.42 -8.64
C LEU A 849 34.47 24.37 -7.39
N THR A 850 35.71 24.86 -7.43
CA THR A 850 36.49 25.08 -6.19
C THR A 850 35.86 26.12 -5.26
N VAL A 851 35.04 27.03 -5.83
CA VAL A 851 34.35 28.12 -5.13
C VAL A 851 32.89 27.74 -4.84
N HIS A 852 32.22 27.08 -5.79
CA HIS A 852 30.78 26.79 -5.76
C HIS A 852 30.38 25.42 -5.18
N ALA A 853 31.35 24.54 -4.87
CA ALA A 853 31.09 23.22 -4.32
C ALA A 853 31.77 22.99 -2.96
N GLY A 854 31.15 22.12 -2.16
CA GLY A 854 31.70 21.64 -0.90
C GLY A 854 31.41 20.15 -0.69
N PHE A 855 32.22 19.51 0.14
CA PHE A 855 32.16 18.07 0.42
C PHE A 855 32.48 17.83 1.89
N GLY A 856 31.93 16.76 2.50
CA GLY A 856 32.30 16.36 3.86
C GLY A 856 31.14 15.83 4.68
N GLY A 857 30.88 16.46 5.83
CA GLY A 857 29.75 16.08 6.67
C GLY A 857 28.41 16.42 6.02
N VAL A 858 28.18 17.72 5.85
CA VAL A 858 26.99 18.30 5.24
C VAL A 858 27.40 19.27 4.13
N ALA A 859 26.86 19.11 2.93
CA ALA A 859 27.17 19.98 1.79
C ALA A 859 25.91 20.32 0.96
N LEU A 860 25.41 21.54 1.10
CA LEU A 860 24.13 21.97 0.56
C LEU A 860 24.31 22.99 -0.57
N GLY A 861 23.35 23.02 -1.50
CA GLY A 861 23.24 24.05 -2.53
C GLY A 861 22.64 25.34 -1.95
N ILE A 862 21.46 25.71 -2.44
CA ILE A 862 20.70 26.86 -1.93
C ILE A 862 19.73 26.39 -0.84
N VAL A 863 19.70 27.09 0.30
CA VAL A 863 18.78 26.78 1.40
C VAL A 863 18.05 28.04 1.87
N ARG A 864 16.71 28.02 1.87
CA ARG A 864 15.88 29.11 2.40
C ARG A 864 15.28 28.68 3.74
N GLY A 865 15.56 29.42 4.82
CA GLY A 865 15.11 29.09 6.17
C GLY A 865 15.77 27.82 6.70
N ALA A 866 17.05 27.90 7.06
CA ALA A 866 17.82 26.76 7.57
C ALA A 866 17.92 26.77 9.10
N LEU A 867 17.51 25.69 9.76
CA LEU A 867 17.79 25.41 11.17
C LEU A 867 18.74 24.21 11.29
N VAL A 868 19.97 24.47 11.71
CA VAL A 868 21.00 23.45 11.94
C VAL A 868 21.31 23.43 13.44
N ALA A 869 20.66 22.53 14.17
CA ALA A 869 20.73 22.54 15.63
C ALA A 869 21.14 21.21 16.26
N GLN A 870 22.01 21.23 17.26
CA GLN A 870 22.33 20.07 18.10
C GLN A 870 22.92 18.87 17.32
N ASN A 871 23.52 19.08 16.16
CA ASN A 871 24.14 18.03 15.38
C ASN A 871 25.57 17.76 15.84
N ARG A 872 26.03 16.52 15.68
CA ARG A 872 27.43 16.13 15.83
C ARG A 872 27.98 15.68 14.48
N ILE A 873 28.89 16.46 13.93
CA ILE A 873 29.54 16.20 12.64
C ILE A 873 31.04 15.98 12.88
N ALA A 874 31.52 14.76 12.68
CA ALA A 874 32.89 14.42 13.06
C ALA A 874 33.63 13.48 12.12
N ASP A 875 34.95 13.64 12.05
CA ASP A 875 35.85 12.68 11.40
C ASP A 875 35.54 12.42 9.91
N CYS A 876 34.89 13.35 9.22
CA CYS A 876 34.65 13.25 7.77
C CYS A 876 35.91 13.67 6.99
N GLY A 877 36.11 13.13 5.78
CA GLY A 877 37.27 13.42 4.93
C GLY A 877 38.39 12.38 5.08
N GLY A 878 38.45 11.45 4.14
CA GLY A 878 39.39 10.32 4.16
C GLY A 878 40.82 10.67 3.73
N ASP A 879 40.96 11.46 2.67
CA ASP A 879 42.25 11.96 2.17
C ASP A 879 42.62 13.28 2.87
N ARG A 880 43.90 13.45 3.22
CA ARG A 880 44.39 14.69 3.83
C ARG A 880 44.48 15.85 2.84
N LEU A 881 44.67 15.55 1.56
CA LEU A 881 44.85 16.55 0.51
C LEU A 881 43.52 17.15 0.05
N ASP A 882 42.42 16.40 0.19
CA ASP A 882 41.11 16.79 -0.30
C ASP A 882 40.48 17.91 0.53
N PRO A 883 39.81 18.90 -0.11
CA PRO A 883 39.01 19.90 0.59
C PRO A 883 37.84 19.20 1.31
N THR A 884 37.71 19.46 2.61
CA THR A 884 36.64 18.88 3.44
C THR A 884 36.05 19.95 4.33
N CYS A 885 34.72 19.99 4.38
CA CYS A 885 33.93 20.84 5.25
C CYS A 885 33.16 20.01 6.29
N GLY A 886 33.04 20.54 7.51
CA GLY A 886 32.06 20.01 8.46
C GLY A 886 30.63 20.31 7.99
N PHE A 887 30.34 21.60 7.81
CA PHE A 887 29.10 22.12 7.26
C PHE A 887 29.41 23.12 6.13
N PHE A 888 28.87 22.85 4.94
CA PHE A 888 28.93 23.73 3.79
C PHE A 888 27.53 24.03 3.26
N ALA A 889 27.26 25.28 2.96
CA ALA A 889 26.14 25.70 2.13
C ALA A 889 26.61 26.74 1.12
N LEU A 890 26.23 26.56 -0.15
CA LEU A 890 26.58 27.49 -1.21
C LEU A 890 25.92 28.85 -0.97
N MET A 891 24.61 28.86 -0.72
CA MET A 891 23.87 30.06 -0.35
C MET A 891 22.77 29.74 0.66
N THR A 892 22.58 30.63 1.64
CA THR A 892 21.47 30.53 2.60
C THR A 892 20.70 31.82 2.71
N GLU A 893 19.37 31.74 2.78
CA GLU A 893 18.49 32.87 3.08
C GLU A 893 17.87 32.66 4.47
N GLY A 894 18.36 33.39 5.47
CA GLY A 894 18.02 33.16 6.88
C GLY A 894 18.53 31.81 7.40
N CYS A 895 19.71 31.82 8.04
CA CYS A 895 20.35 30.60 8.56
C CYS A 895 20.61 30.69 10.06
N THR A 896 20.16 29.68 10.82
CA THR A 896 20.50 29.48 12.22
C THR A 896 21.32 28.21 12.40
N ILE A 897 22.52 28.34 12.96
CA ILE A 897 23.43 27.25 13.30
C ILE A 897 23.68 27.29 14.81
N GLU A 898 23.11 26.35 15.56
CA GLU A 898 23.13 26.41 17.02
C GLU A 898 23.47 25.09 17.73
N GLN A 899 24.23 25.17 18.81
CA GLN A 899 24.49 24.02 19.69
C GLN A 899 25.11 22.80 18.98
N ASN A 900 25.80 22.99 17.85
CA ASN A 900 26.41 21.89 17.11
C ASN A 900 27.83 21.59 17.63
N THR A 901 28.26 20.34 17.45
CA THR A 901 29.65 19.91 17.65
C THR A 901 30.22 19.46 16.31
N ILE A 902 31.12 20.25 15.73
CA ILE A 902 31.73 20.02 14.41
C ILE A 902 33.24 19.86 14.62
N THR A 903 33.79 18.65 14.54
CA THR A 903 35.18 18.39 14.98
C THR A 903 35.89 17.39 14.10
N GLY A 904 37.20 17.54 13.86
CA GLY A 904 37.99 16.52 13.18
C GLY A 904 37.63 16.29 11.71
N ASN A 905 36.98 17.25 11.05
CA ASN A 905 36.62 17.12 9.63
C ASN A 905 37.81 17.53 8.75
N GLY A 906 38.29 16.61 7.93
CA GLY A 906 39.58 16.68 7.26
C GLY A 906 40.72 16.15 8.14
N ARG A 907 41.93 16.14 7.60
CA ARG A 907 43.13 15.70 8.32
C ARG A 907 44.20 16.78 8.28
N ARG A 908 45.09 16.75 9.28
CA ARG A 908 46.27 17.62 9.33
C ARG A 908 47.18 17.38 8.13
N LEU A 909 47.70 18.45 7.54
CA LEU A 909 48.68 18.38 6.46
C LEU A 909 50.07 18.08 7.05
N GLU A 910 50.90 17.39 6.27
CA GLU A 910 52.31 17.14 6.59
C GLU A 910 53.22 18.03 5.72
N PHE A 911 54.47 18.22 6.15
CA PHE A 911 55.44 19.02 5.39
C PHE A 911 55.68 18.42 4.00
N GLY A 912 55.45 19.21 2.95
CA GLY A 912 55.60 18.78 1.55
C GLY A 912 54.29 18.37 0.88
N ASP A 913 53.19 18.28 1.63
CA ASP A 913 51.85 18.12 1.05
C ASP A 913 51.45 19.36 0.24
N VAL A 914 50.81 19.13 -0.91
CA VAL A 914 50.19 20.18 -1.72
C VAL A 914 48.67 19.98 -1.64
N PRO A 915 47.95 20.76 -0.83
CA PRO A 915 46.52 20.61 -0.68
C PRO A 915 45.80 20.93 -2.00
N ARG A 916 44.76 20.15 -2.32
CA ARG A 916 43.91 20.40 -3.49
C ARG A 916 43.06 21.65 -3.28
N LEU A 917 42.76 22.34 -4.38
CA LEU A 917 41.91 23.53 -4.39
C LEU A 917 40.46 23.15 -4.06
N GLY A 918 39.79 23.98 -3.27
CA GLY A 918 38.38 23.81 -2.89
C GLY A 918 38.07 24.38 -1.50
N ARG A 919 36.80 24.32 -1.11
CA ARG A 919 36.32 24.80 0.20
C ARG A 919 36.76 23.86 1.33
N ARG A 920 37.49 24.40 2.32
CA ARG A 920 37.96 23.67 3.51
C ARG A 920 37.65 24.49 4.77
N GLY A 921 36.91 23.90 5.70
CA GLY A 921 36.58 24.58 6.96
C GLY A 921 35.58 23.85 7.85
N GLY A 922 35.42 24.32 9.08
CA GLY A 922 34.42 23.79 10.01
C GLY A 922 33.01 24.13 9.54
N ILE A 923 32.68 25.43 9.54
CA ILE A 923 31.47 26.02 8.98
C ILE A 923 31.87 26.93 7.83
N VAL A 924 31.39 26.66 6.62
CA VAL A 924 31.66 27.44 5.41
C VAL A 924 30.36 27.83 4.73
N LEU A 925 30.06 29.12 4.71
CA LEU A 925 28.90 29.69 4.01
C LEU A 925 29.39 30.53 2.84
N GLY A 926 29.01 30.11 1.62
CA GLY A 926 29.37 30.84 0.39
C GLY A 926 28.75 32.23 0.35
N LEU A 927 27.46 32.34 0.68
CA LEU A 927 26.75 33.60 0.90
C LEU A 927 25.54 33.38 1.83
N ALA A 928 25.40 34.19 2.88
CA ALA A 928 24.23 34.18 3.76
C ALA A 928 23.49 35.52 3.65
N ILE A 929 22.24 35.51 3.20
CA ILE A 929 21.42 36.71 3.02
C ILE A 929 20.25 36.75 4.00
N ALA A 930 19.82 37.95 4.37
CA ALA A 930 18.60 38.12 5.16
C ALA A 930 17.37 37.79 4.32
N GLN A 931 16.32 37.24 4.95
CA GLN A 931 15.04 37.02 4.28
C GLN A 931 14.42 38.35 3.87
N THR A 932 13.91 38.41 2.64
CA THR A 932 13.25 39.59 2.10
C THR A 932 11.83 39.29 1.66
N PHE A 933 10.96 40.30 1.71
CA PHE A 933 9.61 40.25 1.13
C PHE A 933 9.39 41.46 0.21
N ASP A 934 8.57 41.26 -0.81
CA ASP A 934 8.19 42.30 -1.77
C ASP A 934 7.09 43.19 -1.17
N GLU A 935 7.31 44.51 -1.10
CA GLU A 935 6.29 45.48 -0.69
C GLU A 935 5.93 46.39 -1.87
N ASP A 936 4.67 46.34 -2.34
CA ASP A 936 4.15 47.23 -3.38
C ASP A 936 3.70 48.56 -2.76
N PHE A 937 4.45 49.63 -3.05
CA PHE A 937 4.20 50.96 -2.50
C PHE A 937 3.15 51.77 -3.28
N GLY A 938 2.60 51.27 -4.39
CA GLY A 938 1.49 51.93 -5.10
C GLY A 938 1.75 53.39 -5.52
N LEU A 939 2.99 53.77 -5.83
CA LEU A 939 3.36 55.13 -6.27
C LEU A 939 3.09 55.31 -7.78
N PRO A 940 2.17 56.19 -8.22
CA PRO A 940 1.67 56.22 -9.61
C PRO A 940 2.58 56.83 -10.68
N ASP A 941 3.71 57.47 -10.33
CA ASP A 941 4.47 58.35 -11.24
C ASP A 941 5.82 57.78 -11.72
N PHE A 942 6.17 56.53 -11.37
CA PHE A 942 7.35 55.83 -11.92
C PHE A 942 6.90 54.73 -12.89
N ALA A 943 7.54 54.64 -14.06
CA ALA A 943 6.99 54.03 -15.27
C ALA A 943 6.60 52.53 -15.15
N PRO A 944 5.57 52.06 -15.89
CA PRO A 944 4.90 50.76 -15.66
C PRO A 944 5.59 49.52 -16.26
N GLU A 945 6.77 49.65 -16.87
CA GLU A 945 7.47 48.52 -17.51
C GLU A 945 8.70 48.03 -16.72
N GLN A 946 9.03 48.66 -15.60
CA GLN A 946 10.08 48.24 -14.66
C GLN A 946 9.62 48.49 -13.22
N GLY A 947 8.60 47.77 -12.77
CA GLY A 947 8.10 47.88 -11.39
C GLY A 947 9.25 47.72 -10.39
N LEU A 948 9.65 48.82 -9.76
CA LEU A 948 10.63 48.84 -8.68
C LEU A 948 9.94 48.24 -7.44
N LEU A 949 9.95 46.91 -7.35
CA LEU A 949 9.67 46.20 -6.12
C LEU A 949 10.78 46.57 -5.13
N PHE A 950 10.42 47.21 -4.02
CA PHE A 950 11.37 47.44 -2.94
C PHE A 950 11.35 46.20 -2.05
N ASN A 951 12.38 45.37 -2.17
CA ASN A 951 12.57 44.25 -1.27
C ASN A 951 12.85 44.80 0.14
N ARG A 952 12.11 44.37 1.17
CA ARG A 952 12.37 44.72 2.57
C ARG A 952 12.79 43.50 3.36
N GLN A 953 13.72 43.69 4.32
CA GLN A 953 14.07 42.63 5.27
C GLN A 953 12.90 42.31 6.19
N THR A 954 12.67 41.03 6.45
CA THR A 954 11.62 40.54 7.38
C THR A 954 11.90 40.87 8.85
N GLY A 955 13.13 41.31 9.17
CA GLY A 955 13.62 41.52 10.54
C GLY A 955 14.33 40.30 11.13
N GLU A 956 14.37 39.18 10.40
CA GLU A 956 15.23 38.05 10.76
C GLU A 956 16.68 38.28 10.31
N PRO A 957 17.67 37.89 11.11
CA PRO A 957 19.07 38.01 10.73
C PRO A 957 19.39 37.11 9.54
N ALA A 958 20.33 37.54 8.70
CA ALA A 958 20.88 36.71 7.62
C ALA A 958 21.53 35.43 8.18
N LEU A 959 22.23 35.60 9.30
CA LEU A 959 23.01 34.55 9.92
C LEU A 959 22.97 34.65 11.44
N ARG A 960 22.64 33.54 12.10
CA ARG A 960 22.79 33.35 13.54
C ARG A 960 23.63 32.11 13.81
N ILE A 961 24.78 32.29 14.46
CA ILE A 961 25.66 31.20 14.87
C ILE A 961 25.86 31.31 16.39
N HIS A 962 25.33 30.36 17.16
CA HIS A 962 25.53 30.42 18.62
C HIS A 962 25.70 29.08 19.33
N ALA A 963 26.47 29.10 20.43
CA ALA A 963 26.71 27.95 21.28
C ALA A 963 27.32 26.72 20.55
N ASN A 964 28.03 26.92 19.44
CA ASN A 964 28.66 25.82 18.70
C ASN A 964 30.08 25.53 19.21
N ILE A 965 30.51 24.27 19.07
CA ILE A 965 31.90 23.85 19.24
C ILE A 965 32.41 23.40 17.87
N VAL A 966 33.32 24.17 17.30
CA VAL A 966 33.87 23.93 15.97
C VAL A 966 35.37 23.81 16.05
N GLU A 967 35.90 22.63 15.71
CA GLU A 967 37.33 22.39 15.57
C GLU A 967 37.63 21.91 14.16
N GLN A 968 38.50 22.64 13.48
CA GLN A 968 38.95 22.33 12.13
C GLN A 968 40.45 21.99 12.15
N PRO A 969 40.84 20.74 11.81
CA PRO A 969 42.25 20.35 11.77
C PRO A 969 43.09 21.21 10.81
N GLU A 970 42.57 21.49 9.63
CA GLU A 970 43.20 22.34 8.59
C GLU A 970 42.15 23.23 7.96
N GLY A 971 42.38 24.54 7.93
CA GLY A 971 41.45 25.54 7.42
C GLY A 971 40.70 26.30 8.53
N GLN A 972 39.78 27.17 8.12
CA GLN A 972 39.05 28.06 9.03
C GLN A 972 37.99 27.29 9.81
N ALA A 973 37.81 27.61 11.09
CA ALA A 973 36.70 27.10 11.88
C ALA A 973 35.37 27.73 11.42
N LEU A 974 35.39 29.03 11.09
CA LEU A 974 34.25 29.75 10.52
C LEU A 974 34.69 30.60 9.33
N ARG A 975 34.01 30.41 8.19
CA ARG A 975 34.07 31.29 7.04
C ARG A 975 32.66 31.64 6.59
N ALA A 976 32.33 32.93 6.56
CA ALA A 976 31.01 33.38 6.12
C ALA A 976 31.10 34.70 5.35
N LEU A 977 30.55 34.69 4.13
CA LEU A 977 30.15 35.92 3.45
C LEU A 977 28.67 36.17 3.77
N VAL A 978 28.33 37.39 4.20
CA VAL A 978 26.99 37.73 4.68
C VAL A 978 26.49 38.98 3.95
N ALA A 979 25.18 39.09 3.74
CA ALA A 979 24.50 40.32 3.36
C ALA A 979 23.23 40.47 4.23
N GLY A 980 23.36 41.18 5.34
CA GLY A 980 22.32 41.31 6.37
C GLY A 980 22.87 41.14 7.79
N PRO A 981 22.06 41.33 8.85
CA PRO A 981 22.53 41.18 10.23
C PRO A 981 23.12 39.79 10.51
N ALA A 982 24.33 39.75 11.07
CA ALA A 982 25.06 38.53 11.45
C ALA A 982 25.30 38.49 12.97
N LEU A 983 24.73 37.49 13.65
CA LEU A 983 24.84 37.31 15.10
C LEU A 983 25.70 36.07 15.38
N ILE A 984 26.90 36.26 15.92
CA ILE A 984 27.87 35.20 16.20
C ILE A 984 28.23 35.26 17.68
N THR A 985 27.55 34.46 18.50
CA THR A 985 27.66 34.55 19.97
C THR A 985 27.95 33.22 20.66
N ASP A 986 28.64 33.21 21.80
CA ASP A 986 28.80 32.02 22.66
C ASP A 986 29.46 30.79 21.99
N ASN A 987 30.25 30.97 20.91
CA ASN A 987 30.86 29.84 20.20
C ASN A 987 32.28 29.54 20.67
N ASN A 988 32.74 28.30 20.43
CA ASN A 988 34.13 27.90 20.50
C ASN A 988 34.63 27.54 19.10
N PHE A 989 35.51 28.39 18.56
CA PHE A 989 36.12 28.21 17.25
C PHE A 989 37.60 27.86 17.41
N ALA A 990 38.00 26.68 16.96
CA ALA A 990 39.38 26.21 16.99
C ALA A 990 39.86 25.82 15.59
N SER A 991 41.01 26.35 15.18
CA SER A 991 41.73 25.88 13.98
C SER A 991 43.12 25.40 14.37
N ARG A 992 43.56 24.26 13.84
CA ARG A 992 44.86 23.62 14.17
C ARG A 992 45.92 23.73 13.06
N GLY A 993 45.58 24.43 11.99
CA GLY A 993 46.39 24.55 10.80
C GLY A 993 45.71 25.43 9.79
N ALA A 994 46.50 26.20 9.06
CA ALA A 994 46.00 27.07 8.01
C ALA A 994 46.64 26.68 6.68
N VAL A 995 45.80 26.48 5.67
CA VAL A 995 46.26 26.42 4.28
C VAL A 995 46.53 27.85 3.84
N ALA A 996 47.66 28.42 4.26
CA ALA A 996 48.11 29.69 3.70
C ALA A 996 48.56 29.42 2.25
N LEU A 997 47.82 29.99 1.27
CA LEU A 997 48.10 30.00 -0.18
C LEU A 997 49.37 30.81 -0.53
N LEU A 998 50.42 30.66 0.27
CA LEU A 998 51.58 31.53 0.31
C LEU A 998 52.41 31.44 -0.98
N GLN A 999 52.43 30.28 -1.66
CA GLN A 999 53.17 30.14 -2.92
C GLN A 999 52.66 31.06 -4.03
N TRP A 1000 51.35 31.34 -4.07
CA TRP A 1000 50.76 32.18 -5.11
C TRP A 1000 50.86 33.67 -4.78
N VAL A 1001 50.60 34.05 -3.52
CA VAL A 1001 50.72 35.45 -3.09
C VAL A 1001 52.17 35.94 -3.14
N LEU A 1002 53.14 35.09 -2.77
CA LEU A 1002 54.57 35.41 -2.96
C LEU A 1002 54.96 35.45 -4.44
N ALA A 1003 54.38 34.62 -5.33
CA ALA A 1003 54.67 34.69 -6.77
C ALA A 1003 54.12 35.97 -7.41
N VAL A 1004 52.92 36.39 -7.00
CA VAL A 1004 52.29 37.65 -7.41
C VAL A 1004 53.06 38.86 -6.86
N LEU A 1005 53.45 38.83 -5.58
CA LEU A 1005 54.26 39.89 -4.97
C LEU A 1005 55.71 39.91 -5.49
N ALA A 1006 56.30 38.77 -5.81
CA ALA A 1006 57.65 38.68 -6.41
C ALA A 1006 57.67 39.12 -7.88
N GLY A 1007 56.56 38.97 -8.62
CA GLY A 1007 56.38 39.53 -9.96
C GLY A 1007 56.42 41.07 -10.00
N LEU A 1008 56.18 41.73 -8.87
CA LEU A 1008 56.28 43.19 -8.69
C LEU A 1008 57.72 43.67 -8.36
N GLY A 1009 58.68 42.75 -8.22
CA GLY A 1009 60.09 43.02 -7.87
C GLY A 1009 60.94 43.77 -8.91
N GLY A 1010 60.31 44.59 -9.77
CA GLY A 1010 60.99 45.46 -10.74
C GLY A 1010 60.91 46.96 -10.44
N ALA A 1011 60.12 47.41 -9.47
CA ALA A 1011 60.01 48.83 -9.13
C ALA A 1011 60.72 49.14 -7.80
N ASN A 1012 61.87 49.80 -7.91
CA ASN A 1012 62.58 50.41 -6.79
C ASN A 1012 61.66 51.32 -5.95
N THR A 1013 61.33 50.90 -4.73
CA THR A 1013 60.96 51.83 -3.65
C THR A 1013 61.80 51.50 -2.42
N GLY A 1014 62.95 52.15 -2.33
CA GLY A 1014 63.63 52.34 -1.05
C GLY A 1014 62.74 53.24 -0.17
N GLY A 1015 61.98 52.63 0.73
CA GLY A 1015 61.12 53.32 1.68
C GLY A 1015 60.50 52.33 2.64
N ASN A 1016 60.65 52.59 3.95
CA ASN A 1016 60.03 51.85 5.04
C ASN A 1016 58.53 51.60 4.78
N ALA A 1017 58.14 50.35 4.54
CA ALA A 1017 56.74 49.93 4.54
C ALA A 1017 56.24 49.83 6.00
N THR A 1018 55.76 50.95 6.55
CA THR A 1018 55.38 51.09 7.97
C THR A 1018 53.87 51.10 8.22
N THR A 1019 53.01 50.82 7.22
CA THR A 1019 51.57 50.77 7.44
C THR A 1019 50.88 49.60 6.73
N ALA A 1020 49.99 48.88 7.42
CA ALA A 1020 49.17 47.79 6.87
C ALA A 1020 48.24 48.23 5.71
N THR A 1021 48.04 49.54 5.52
CA THR A 1021 47.38 50.13 4.36
C THR A 1021 48.15 49.91 3.05
N ASP A 1022 49.48 49.81 3.08
CA ASP A 1022 50.28 49.61 1.87
C ASP A 1022 50.13 48.20 1.31
N SER A 1023 49.91 47.19 2.16
CA SER A 1023 49.71 45.78 1.77
C SER A 1023 48.37 45.53 1.07
N LEU A 1024 47.30 46.19 1.52
CA LEU A 1024 45.97 46.16 0.88
C LEU A 1024 45.97 46.89 -0.48
N THR A 1025 46.73 47.97 -0.58
CA THR A 1025 46.87 48.73 -1.85
C THR A 1025 47.67 47.93 -2.89
N ILE A 1026 48.62 47.09 -2.46
CA ILE A 1026 49.36 46.18 -3.35
C ILE A 1026 48.47 45.03 -3.85
N ALA A 1027 47.62 44.46 -2.98
CA ALA A 1027 46.67 43.41 -3.36
C ALA A 1027 45.57 43.91 -4.32
N ALA A 1028 45.13 45.16 -4.19
CA ALA A 1028 44.16 45.79 -5.09
C ALA A 1028 44.73 46.17 -6.47
N ASN A 1029 46.05 46.13 -6.66
CA ASN A 1029 46.74 46.49 -7.92
C ASN A 1029 47.38 45.28 -8.63
N VAL A 1030 46.95 44.05 -8.30
CA VAL A 1030 47.43 42.85 -8.99
C VAL A 1030 46.86 42.81 -10.40
N ASP A 1031 47.72 42.58 -11.40
CA ASP A 1031 47.30 42.43 -12.81
C ASP A 1031 46.32 41.25 -12.94
N PRO A 1032 45.08 41.47 -13.40
CA PRO A 1032 44.10 40.41 -13.63
C PRO A 1032 44.63 39.26 -14.50
N ALA A 1033 45.58 39.52 -15.40
CA ALA A 1033 46.18 38.50 -16.26
C ALA A 1033 47.05 37.48 -15.50
N ILE A 1034 47.68 37.88 -14.39
CA ILE A 1034 48.49 36.99 -13.54
C ILE A 1034 47.59 36.09 -12.68
N LEU A 1035 46.49 36.65 -12.17
CA LEU A 1035 45.44 35.92 -11.44
C LEU A 1035 44.70 34.92 -12.34
N ALA A 1036 44.42 35.32 -13.59
CA ALA A 1036 43.82 34.44 -14.60
C ALA A 1036 44.74 33.27 -15.00
N ALA A 1037 46.06 33.49 -15.10
CA ALA A 1037 47.03 32.42 -15.34
C ALA A 1037 47.20 31.45 -14.15
N ALA A 1038 46.86 31.91 -12.94
CA ALA A 1038 46.85 31.13 -11.71
C ALA A 1038 45.52 30.41 -11.44
N GLN A 1039 44.46 30.70 -12.22
CA GLN A 1039 43.10 30.20 -12.01
C GLN A 1039 42.51 30.52 -10.62
N VAL A 1040 42.88 31.67 -10.03
CA VAL A 1040 42.40 32.09 -8.71
C VAL A 1040 41.44 33.26 -8.86
N ASP A 1041 40.24 33.15 -8.29
CA ASP A 1041 39.27 34.25 -8.22
C ASP A 1041 39.85 35.44 -7.42
N VAL A 1042 39.71 36.65 -7.96
CA VAL A 1042 40.36 37.86 -7.41
C VAL A 1042 39.80 38.22 -6.03
N PHE A 1043 38.50 38.00 -5.81
CA PHE A 1043 37.86 38.26 -4.53
C PHE A 1043 38.24 37.21 -3.50
N GLU A 1044 38.29 35.94 -3.89
CA GLU A 1044 38.83 34.88 -3.04
C GLU A 1044 40.29 35.14 -2.66
N ALA A 1045 41.12 35.60 -3.61
CA ALA A 1045 42.49 36.01 -3.32
C ALA A 1045 42.54 37.17 -2.31
N LEU A 1046 41.68 38.18 -2.46
CA LEU A 1046 41.55 39.29 -1.53
C LEU A 1046 41.12 38.84 -0.12
N LEU A 1047 40.10 37.99 -0.02
CA LEU A 1047 39.63 37.43 1.25
C LEU A 1047 40.73 36.61 1.95
N ASN A 1048 41.50 35.84 1.17
CA ASN A 1048 42.64 35.08 1.70
C ASN A 1048 43.79 35.99 2.16
N VAL A 1049 44.00 37.15 1.51
CA VAL A 1049 45.00 38.16 1.92
C VAL A 1049 44.61 38.89 3.20
N LEU A 1050 43.31 39.19 3.39
CA LEU A 1050 42.79 39.74 4.66
C LEU A 1050 43.06 38.81 5.86
N GLY A 1051 43.27 37.52 5.60
CA GLY A 1051 43.57 36.51 6.60
C GLY A 1051 42.30 35.99 7.27
N GLY A 1052 42.30 35.93 8.59
CA GLY A 1052 41.24 35.28 9.36
C GLY A 1052 41.41 33.77 9.36
N VAL A 1053 42.62 33.27 9.65
CA VAL A 1053 42.95 31.84 9.55
C VAL A 1053 42.10 30.93 10.44
N THR A 1054 41.45 31.48 11.47
CA THR A 1054 40.46 30.77 12.29
C THR A 1054 39.04 31.19 11.97
N VAL A 1055 38.80 32.51 11.91
CA VAL A 1055 37.48 33.11 11.65
C VAL A 1055 37.61 34.20 10.60
N SER A 1056 36.81 34.12 9.54
CA SER A 1056 36.68 35.16 8.53
C SER A 1056 35.21 35.43 8.23
N VAL A 1057 34.75 36.64 8.56
CA VAL A 1057 33.38 37.09 8.32
C VAL A 1057 33.43 38.42 7.60
N VAL A 1058 32.80 38.46 6.43
CA VAL A 1058 32.67 39.68 5.62
C VAL A 1058 31.20 39.93 5.36
N ASN A 1059 30.71 41.11 5.73
CA ASN A 1059 29.32 41.52 5.54
C ASN A 1059 29.21 42.63 4.48
N LEU A 1060 28.37 42.39 3.48
CA LEU A 1060 28.11 43.24 2.34
C LEU A 1060 26.81 44.04 2.56
N THR A 1061 26.76 45.30 2.12
CA THR A 1061 25.55 46.15 2.18
C THR A 1061 25.03 46.50 0.79
N GLY A 1062 23.70 46.58 0.62
CA GLY A 1062 23.04 47.00 -0.62
C GLY A 1062 22.76 48.50 -0.65
N GLY A 1063 23.40 49.22 -1.58
CA GLY A 1063 23.19 50.63 -1.89
C GLY A 1063 23.92 51.00 -3.18
N SER A 1064 23.37 51.90 -4.01
CA SER A 1064 23.88 52.21 -5.35
C SER A 1064 25.38 52.50 -5.37
N ILE A 1065 26.10 51.76 -6.20
CA ILE A 1065 27.57 51.71 -6.34
C ILE A 1065 28.12 52.88 -7.18
N GLU A 1066 27.31 53.92 -7.46
CA GLU A 1066 27.75 55.05 -8.27
C GLU A 1066 27.98 56.30 -7.39
N ASP A 1067 29.22 56.80 -7.40
CA ASP A 1067 29.66 58.17 -7.05
C ASP A 1067 30.32 58.49 -5.68
N GLY A 1068 30.89 57.52 -4.95
CA GLY A 1068 31.72 57.81 -3.76
C GLY A 1068 33.08 57.09 -3.73
N PRO A 1069 34.22 57.76 -3.46
CA PRO A 1069 35.47 57.06 -3.19
C PRO A 1069 35.34 56.32 -1.85
N SER A 1070 35.07 55.01 -1.89
CA SER A 1070 35.11 54.16 -0.69
C SER A 1070 36.53 54.14 -0.11
N THR A 1071 36.67 54.38 1.19
CA THR A 1071 37.98 54.61 1.83
C THR A 1071 38.80 53.34 2.06
N LEU A 1072 38.23 52.15 1.83
CA LEU A 1072 38.89 50.86 1.94
C LEU A 1072 39.13 50.13 0.61
N GLY A 1073 38.65 50.63 -0.53
CA GLY A 1073 38.82 49.95 -1.83
C GLY A 1073 38.16 48.57 -1.93
N LEU A 1074 37.51 48.06 -0.87
CA LEU A 1074 36.81 46.78 -0.83
C LEU A 1074 35.66 46.78 -1.84
N VAL A 1075 34.85 47.85 -1.86
CA VAL A 1075 33.75 48.04 -2.81
C VAL A 1075 34.25 48.28 -4.24
N ALA A 1076 35.39 48.97 -4.41
CA ALA A 1076 36.00 49.17 -5.72
C ALA A 1076 36.60 47.86 -6.29
N ALA A 1077 37.21 47.02 -5.46
CA ALA A 1077 37.70 45.69 -5.86
C ALA A 1077 36.55 44.71 -6.19
N LEU A 1078 35.40 44.86 -5.52
CA LEU A 1078 34.16 44.11 -5.77
C LEU A 1078 33.41 44.56 -7.04
N SER A 1079 33.63 45.79 -7.50
CA SER A 1079 32.91 46.36 -8.66
C SER A 1079 33.29 45.77 -10.02
N GLY A 1080 34.37 44.97 -10.10
CA GLY A 1080 34.90 44.39 -11.35
C GLY A 1080 34.69 42.89 -11.55
N LEU A 1081 33.89 42.21 -10.71
CA LEU A 1081 33.76 40.75 -10.69
C LEU A 1081 32.36 40.26 -11.10
N ASP A 1082 32.33 39.28 -12.01
CA ASP A 1082 31.11 38.69 -12.59
C ASP A 1082 30.40 37.71 -11.63
N THR A 1083 31.10 37.17 -10.60
CA THR A 1083 30.53 36.28 -9.57
C THR A 1083 29.47 36.93 -8.68
N LEU A 1084 29.32 38.26 -8.77
CA LEU A 1084 28.31 39.06 -8.07
C LEU A 1084 27.07 39.37 -8.92
N ASP A 1085 26.89 38.74 -10.10
CA ASP A 1085 25.66 38.95 -10.89
C ASP A 1085 24.38 38.49 -10.15
N LEU A 1086 24.47 37.64 -9.12
CA LEU A 1086 23.39 37.32 -8.18
C LEU A 1086 23.04 38.47 -7.20
N VAL A 1087 23.95 39.42 -7.04
CA VAL A 1087 23.81 40.63 -6.21
C VAL A 1087 23.62 41.86 -7.10
N ARG A 1088 23.90 41.83 -8.40
CA ARG A 1088 23.79 43.00 -9.33
C ARG A 1088 22.39 43.24 -9.91
N ASP A 1089 21.32 42.80 -9.26
CA ASP A 1089 19.97 43.22 -9.63
C ASP A 1089 19.74 44.70 -9.19
N PRO A 1090 19.32 45.63 -10.09
CA PRO A 1090 18.99 47.01 -9.72
C PRO A 1090 17.90 47.16 -8.64
N GLY A 1091 17.23 46.06 -8.26
CA GLY A 1091 16.26 45.97 -7.15
C GLY A 1091 16.83 45.60 -5.78
N LEU A 1092 18.16 45.61 -5.57
CA LEU A 1092 18.76 45.24 -4.29
C LEU A 1092 18.15 46.00 -3.08
N PRO A 1093 17.79 45.30 -2.00
CA PRO A 1093 17.26 45.92 -0.79
C PRO A 1093 18.28 46.87 -0.15
N LEU A 1094 17.79 47.88 0.57
CA LEU A 1094 18.57 48.57 1.61
C LEU A 1094 18.83 47.56 2.74
N ILE A 1095 19.86 46.73 2.57
CA ILE A 1095 20.27 45.67 3.53
C ILE A 1095 21.26 46.29 4.53
N SER A 1096 20.92 46.28 5.82
CA SER A 1096 21.86 46.62 6.90
C SER A 1096 22.89 45.51 7.09
N GLY A 1097 24.16 45.88 7.30
CA GLY A 1097 25.31 44.97 7.34
C GLY A 1097 25.86 44.70 8.74
N GLU A 1098 25.05 44.75 9.79
CA GLU A 1098 25.54 44.64 11.17
C GLU A 1098 26.23 43.28 11.45
N ILE A 1099 27.41 43.30 12.08
CA ILE A 1099 28.08 42.11 12.63
C ILE A 1099 28.13 42.22 14.15
N MET A 1100 27.57 41.24 14.85
CA MET A 1100 27.72 41.06 16.29
C MET A 1100 28.58 39.81 16.57
N PHE A 1101 29.74 40.00 17.17
CA PHE A 1101 30.68 38.94 17.54
C PHE A 1101 30.98 39.02 19.04
N THR A 1102 30.22 38.28 19.86
CA THR A 1102 30.29 38.41 21.33
C THR A 1102 30.44 37.09 22.07
N ASP A 1103 31.09 37.10 23.24
CA ASP A 1103 31.20 35.94 24.13
C ASP A 1103 31.82 34.68 23.49
N ASN A 1104 32.57 34.83 22.39
CA ASN A 1104 33.19 33.71 21.70
C ASN A 1104 34.58 33.39 22.27
N GLN A 1105 34.96 32.12 22.18
CA GLN A 1105 36.32 31.63 22.41
C GLN A 1105 36.92 31.25 21.06
N VAL A 1106 38.00 31.92 20.67
CA VAL A 1106 38.70 31.64 19.40
C VAL A 1106 40.11 31.18 19.69
N PHE A 1107 40.48 30.06 19.10
CA PHE A 1107 41.75 29.40 19.30
C PHE A 1107 42.42 29.05 17.97
N PHE A 1108 43.65 29.51 17.78
CA PHE A 1108 44.50 29.07 16.67
C PHE A 1108 45.74 28.36 17.22
N ASP A 1109 45.90 27.09 16.86
CA ASP A 1109 47.03 26.24 17.26
C ASP A 1109 47.80 25.79 16.03
N SER A 1110 48.90 26.46 15.73
CA SER A 1110 49.79 26.08 14.65
C SER A 1110 51.17 25.77 15.21
N ILE A 1111 51.29 24.68 15.98
CA ILE A 1111 52.58 24.26 16.55
C ILE A 1111 53.40 23.40 15.57
N ALA A 1112 52.82 22.92 14.47
CA ALA A 1112 53.47 22.04 13.48
C ALA A 1112 53.52 22.67 12.07
N LEU A 1113 54.52 22.26 11.26
CA LEU A 1113 54.67 22.65 9.85
C LEU A 1113 53.46 22.17 9.00
N PRO A 1114 53.08 22.89 7.92
CA PRO A 1114 53.79 23.98 7.22
C PRO A 1114 53.71 25.36 7.88
N LEU A 1115 54.67 26.25 7.53
CA LEU A 1115 54.72 27.62 8.03
C LEU A 1115 53.55 28.47 7.47
N THR A 1116 52.71 28.98 8.36
CA THR A 1116 51.64 29.94 8.13
C THR A 1116 52.15 31.37 8.29
N LEU A 1117 52.01 32.18 7.24
CA LEU A 1117 52.11 33.63 7.33
C LEU A 1117 50.72 34.21 7.02
N ALA A 1118 50.12 34.91 7.96
CA ALA A 1118 48.79 35.48 7.79
C ALA A 1118 48.72 36.91 8.35
N LEU A 1119 47.86 37.74 7.75
CA LEU A 1119 47.58 39.06 8.29
C LEU A 1119 46.93 38.96 9.67
N CYS A 1120 45.90 38.11 9.81
CA CYS A 1120 45.20 37.94 11.07
C CYS A 1120 44.63 36.55 11.33
N SER A 1121 44.29 36.27 12.60
CA SER A 1121 43.58 35.04 13.00
C SER A 1121 42.06 35.20 12.95
N VAL A 1122 41.56 36.38 13.31
CA VAL A 1122 40.15 36.76 13.22
C VAL A 1122 40.02 37.99 12.32
N SER A 1123 39.31 37.84 11.21
CA SER A 1123 38.97 38.93 10.28
C SER A 1123 37.47 39.20 10.33
N LEU A 1124 37.08 40.42 10.68
CA LEU A 1124 35.71 40.90 10.66
C LEU A 1124 35.66 42.19 9.85
N ALA A 1125 34.91 42.19 8.74
CA ALA A 1125 34.75 43.36 7.90
C ALA A 1125 33.28 43.59 7.58
N SER A 1126 32.79 44.81 7.76
CA SER A 1126 31.45 45.21 7.33
C SER A 1126 31.45 46.58 6.66
N ALA A 1127 30.50 46.79 5.75
CA ALA A 1127 30.14 48.13 5.26
C ALA A 1127 29.20 48.89 6.22
N ASP A 1128 28.76 48.27 7.32
CA ASP A 1128 27.95 48.87 8.39
C ASP A 1128 28.58 48.58 9.77
N ASP A 1129 27.79 48.51 10.86
CA ASP A 1129 28.30 48.35 12.23
C ASP A 1129 29.00 47.01 12.47
N VAL A 1130 30.11 47.04 13.22
CA VAL A 1130 30.79 45.84 13.74
C VAL A 1130 30.95 45.94 15.25
N GLU A 1131 30.47 44.94 15.96
CA GLU A 1131 30.60 44.77 17.41
C GLU A 1131 31.41 43.52 17.75
N VAL A 1132 32.46 43.70 18.55
CA VAL A 1132 33.39 42.65 18.99
C VAL A 1132 33.55 42.76 20.51
N ASN A 1133 32.71 42.06 21.27
CA ASN A 1133 32.64 42.25 22.73
C ASN A 1133 32.87 40.97 23.54
N ASP A 1134 33.61 41.09 24.64
CA ASP A 1134 33.76 40.04 25.67
C ASP A 1134 34.29 38.69 25.15
N ASN A 1135 35.04 38.70 24.05
CA ASN A 1135 35.62 37.48 23.47
C ASN A 1135 36.97 37.12 24.11
N GLN A 1136 37.31 35.83 24.07
CA GLN A 1136 38.62 35.30 24.43
C GLN A 1136 39.32 34.77 23.18
N LEU A 1137 40.36 35.46 22.74
CA LEU A 1137 41.15 35.09 21.57
C LEU A 1137 42.51 34.57 22.02
N ARG A 1138 42.94 33.41 21.53
CA ARG A 1138 44.23 32.80 21.87
C ARG A 1138 44.96 32.29 20.62
N LEU A 1139 46.23 32.65 20.51
CA LEU A 1139 47.17 32.06 19.57
C LEU A 1139 48.19 31.18 20.31
N ASP A 1140 48.43 29.99 19.80
CA ASP A 1140 49.58 29.15 20.13
C ASP A 1140 50.34 28.88 18.82
N LEU A 1141 51.45 29.59 18.59
CA LEU A 1141 52.24 29.55 17.35
C LEU A 1141 53.58 28.86 17.60
N GLY A 1142 54.01 28.00 16.66
CA GLY A 1142 55.34 27.40 16.65
C GLY A 1142 56.37 28.31 15.96
N PHE A 1143 56.38 28.28 14.62
CA PHE A 1143 57.20 29.15 13.77
C PHE A 1143 56.40 30.19 13.01
N ASP A 1144 55.06 30.09 13.06
CA ASP A 1144 54.15 30.90 12.25
C ASP A 1144 54.17 32.37 12.62
N ILE A 1145 53.89 33.22 11.64
CA ILE A 1145 53.84 34.67 11.84
C ILE A 1145 52.43 35.14 11.51
N ILE A 1146 51.76 35.69 12.53
CA ILE A 1146 50.45 36.32 12.39
C ILE A 1146 50.61 37.79 12.75
N HIS A 1147 50.37 38.71 11.80
CA HIS A 1147 50.64 40.13 12.04
C HIS A 1147 49.77 40.73 13.15
N THR A 1148 48.45 40.52 13.10
CA THR A 1148 47.49 40.95 14.14
C THR A 1148 46.59 39.82 14.60
N HIS A 1149 46.21 39.74 15.89
CA HIS A 1149 45.26 38.71 16.32
C HIS A 1149 43.86 38.97 15.74
N LEU A 1150 43.34 40.17 15.99
CA LEU A 1150 42.06 40.67 15.48
C LEU A 1150 42.29 41.74 14.41
N PHE A 1151 41.63 41.59 13.27
CA PHE A 1151 41.47 42.63 12.26
C PHE A 1151 39.98 42.93 12.14
N ALA A 1152 39.55 44.10 12.62
CA ALA A 1152 38.14 44.51 12.61
C ALA A 1152 37.98 45.85 11.90
N VAL A 1153 37.15 45.87 10.87
CA VAL A 1153 36.93 47.05 10.04
C VAL A 1153 35.44 47.29 9.78
N SER A 1154 35.03 48.55 9.88
CA SER A 1154 33.70 49.01 9.52
C SER A 1154 33.78 50.32 8.72
N GLU A 1155 32.91 50.49 7.72
CA GLU A 1155 32.73 51.77 7.02
C GLU A 1155 31.81 52.75 7.80
N SER A 1156 31.12 52.33 8.87
CA SER A 1156 30.26 53.18 9.70
C SER A 1156 30.75 53.29 11.16
N THR A 1157 30.48 52.29 11.98
CA THR A 1157 30.73 52.26 13.43
C THR A 1157 31.39 50.94 13.85
N LEU A 1158 32.37 51.02 14.75
CA LEU A 1158 33.08 49.85 15.28
C LEU A 1158 33.17 49.91 16.80
N ARG A 1159 32.77 48.82 17.47
CA ARG A 1159 32.88 48.62 18.92
C ARG A 1159 33.74 47.38 19.20
N VAL A 1160 34.89 47.56 19.84
CA VAL A 1160 35.74 46.45 20.29
C VAL A 1160 35.97 46.60 21.79
N ILE A 1161 35.21 45.87 22.62
CA ILE A 1161 35.13 46.10 24.08
C ILE A 1161 35.32 44.82 24.89
N GLY A 1162 36.09 44.86 25.99
CA GLY A 1162 36.10 43.78 26.97
C GLY A 1162 36.78 42.47 26.54
N ASN A 1163 37.50 42.46 25.41
CA ASN A 1163 38.12 41.25 24.89
C ASN A 1163 39.45 40.92 25.59
N ARG A 1164 39.75 39.62 25.74
CA ARG A 1164 41.08 39.12 26.16
C ARG A 1164 41.78 38.47 24.96
N MET A 1165 42.93 38.99 24.58
CA MET A 1165 43.76 38.48 23.48
C MET A 1165 45.10 38.00 24.03
N ARG A 1166 45.39 36.70 23.88
CA ARG A 1166 46.65 36.08 24.32
C ARG A 1166 47.48 35.68 23.10
N GLU A 1167 48.72 36.15 23.03
CA GLU A 1167 49.61 35.94 21.89
C GLU A 1167 51.01 35.45 22.32
N PRO A 1168 51.67 34.60 21.53
CA PRO A 1168 53.05 34.16 21.79
C PRO A 1168 54.06 35.18 21.25
N GLY A 1169 55.03 35.57 22.10
CA GLY A 1169 56.30 36.29 21.79
C GLY A 1169 56.38 37.15 20.50
N PRO A 1170 57.53 37.18 19.79
CA PRO A 1170 57.76 38.10 18.65
C PRO A 1170 57.03 37.70 17.35
N THR A 1171 56.30 36.59 17.35
CA THR A 1171 55.58 36.04 16.17
C THR A 1171 54.26 36.75 15.87
N THR A 1172 53.79 37.60 16.79
CA THR A 1172 52.65 38.50 16.58
C THR A 1172 53.04 39.92 16.94
N GLN A 1173 52.70 40.90 16.09
CA GLN A 1173 53.17 42.28 16.26
C GLN A 1173 52.17 43.17 17.03
N ILE A 1174 50.88 42.96 16.82
CA ILE A 1174 49.81 43.74 17.45
C ILE A 1174 48.65 42.82 17.87
N SER A 1175 47.97 43.15 18.96
CA SER A 1175 46.82 42.38 19.43
C SER A 1175 45.58 42.66 18.57
N ALA A 1176 45.33 43.93 18.21
CA ALA A 1176 44.25 44.24 17.29
C ALA A 1176 44.58 45.41 16.36
N HIS A 1177 44.08 45.32 15.14
CA HIS A 1177 43.97 46.43 14.19
C HIS A 1177 42.48 46.75 14.03
N THR A 1178 42.06 47.94 14.43
CA THR A 1178 40.67 48.39 14.37
C THR A 1178 40.56 49.68 13.54
N ARG A 1179 39.62 49.73 12.60
CA ARG A 1179 39.40 50.91 11.74
C ARG A 1179 37.92 51.15 11.48
N ALA A 1180 37.44 52.35 11.81
CA ALA A 1180 36.14 52.86 11.38
C ALA A 1180 36.07 54.39 11.55
N PRO A 1181 35.18 55.11 10.84
CA PRO A 1181 34.96 56.54 11.08
C PRO A 1181 34.60 56.85 12.54
N VAL A 1182 33.79 55.99 13.18
CA VAL A 1182 33.50 56.02 14.62
C VAL A 1182 33.98 54.70 15.25
N ASN A 1183 35.19 54.73 15.83
CA ASN A 1183 35.84 53.55 16.40
C ASN A 1183 35.98 53.65 17.93
N THR A 1184 35.29 52.78 18.65
CA THR A 1184 35.44 52.60 20.10
C THR A 1184 36.18 51.30 20.40
N THR A 1185 37.49 51.39 20.64
CA THR A 1185 38.30 50.27 21.11
C THR A 1185 38.69 50.51 22.58
N ALA A 1186 38.01 49.85 23.52
CA ALA A 1186 38.14 50.15 24.96
C ALA A 1186 38.07 48.89 25.84
N LEU A 1187 38.63 48.94 27.05
CA LEU A 1187 38.53 47.84 28.05
C LEU A 1187 39.07 46.47 27.58
N ASN A 1188 39.88 46.42 26.52
CA ASN A 1188 40.51 45.18 26.04
C ASN A 1188 41.84 44.89 26.75
N GLN A 1189 42.23 43.62 26.82
CA GLN A 1189 43.49 43.15 27.40
C GLN A 1189 44.25 42.30 26.37
N GLY A 1190 45.34 42.82 25.83
CA GLY A 1190 46.22 42.13 24.87
C GLY A 1190 47.62 41.92 25.44
N ASP A 1191 48.38 40.95 24.92
CA ASP A 1191 49.81 40.83 25.24
C ASP A 1191 50.66 41.78 24.37
N HIS A 1192 50.07 42.35 23.30
CA HIS A 1192 50.67 43.34 22.39
C HIS A 1192 49.82 44.63 22.26
N CYS A 1193 50.32 45.61 21.50
CA CYS A 1193 49.66 46.89 21.29
C CYS A 1193 48.39 46.79 20.43
N PHE A 1194 47.47 47.74 20.63
CA PHE A 1194 46.27 47.93 19.80
C PHE A 1194 46.51 49.08 18.82
N TYR A 1195 46.33 48.84 17.52
CA TYR A 1195 46.41 49.84 16.47
C TYR A 1195 45.00 50.31 16.08
N VAL A 1196 44.63 51.52 16.54
CA VAL A 1196 43.27 52.05 16.44
C VAL A 1196 43.23 53.25 15.48
N VAL A 1197 42.43 53.15 14.42
CA VAL A 1197 42.27 54.19 13.40
C VAL A 1197 40.83 54.71 13.40
N ALA A 1198 40.68 56.04 13.46
CA ALA A 1198 39.43 56.79 13.36
C ALA A 1198 39.61 58.08 12.55
N GLU A 1199 38.56 58.58 11.88
CA GLU A 1199 38.66 59.79 11.05
C GLU A 1199 38.82 61.08 11.89
N PRO A 1200 39.61 62.08 11.44
CA PRO A 1200 39.93 63.26 12.26
C PRO A 1200 38.76 64.19 12.58
N GLN A 1201 37.69 64.21 11.77
CA GLN A 1201 36.60 65.20 11.89
C GLN A 1201 35.54 64.88 12.96
N THR A 1202 35.54 63.67 13.53
CA THR A 1202 34.57 63.21 14.54
C THR A 1202 35.13 63.21 15.97
N ARG A 1203 36.27 63.88 16.22
CA ARG A 1203 36.79 64.07 17.58
C ARG A 1203 35.87 64.99 18.39
N ILE A 1204 35.12 64.45 19.35
CA ILE A 1204 34.36 65.24 20.32
C ILE A 1204 35.34 65.97 21.25
N HIS A 1205 35.64 67.23 20.91
CA HIS A 1205 36.25 68.18 21.83
C HIS A 1205 35.22 68.57 22.89
N HIS A 1206 35.27 67.94 24.07
CA HIS A 1206 35.07 68.51 25.41
C HIS A 1206 34.67 67.43 26.43
N ARG A 1207 35.59 67.10 27.35
CA ARG A 1207 35.39 66.43 28.66
C ARG A 1207 34.33 65.29 28.73
N ASN A 1208 34.41 64.31 27.84
CA ASN A 1208 34.13 62.91 28.18
C ASN A 1208 35.30 62.08 27.65
N LEU A 1209 36.01 61.45 28.58
CA LEU A 1209 37.27 60.74 28.35
C LEU A 1209 37.01 59.43 27.61
N THR A 1210 37.29 59.39 26.30
CA THR A 1210 37.75 58.18 25.60
C THR A 1210 38.64 58.56 24.41
N THR A 1211 39.88 58.89 24.72
CA THR A 1211 41.07 58.85 23.84
C THR A 1211 42.28 58.70 24.76
N ILE A 1212 43.08 57.64 24.61
CA ILE A 1212 44.53 57.78 24.77
C ILE A 1212 45.09 57.70 23.36
N GLY A 1213 45.32 58.90 22.81
CA GLY A 1213 45.86 59.14 21.49
C GLY A 1213 46.01 60.64 21.31
N GLY A 1214 47.06 61.20 21.90
CA GLY A 1214 47.42 62.61 21.72
C GLY A 1214 47.71 62.90 20.25
N GLY A 1215 47.34 64.09 19.79
CA GLY A 1215 47.73 64.59 18.48
C GLY A 1215 47.74 66.11 18.49
N GLY A 1216 48.90 66.69 18.22
CA GLY A 1216 49.08 68.10 17.96
C GLY A 1216 50.51 68.59 18.24
N ASP A 1217 51.35 68.42 17.22
CA ASP A 1217 52.59 69.15 16.91
C ASP A 1217 53.93 68.55 17.35
N ALA A 1218 54.68 68.08 16.34
CA ALA A 1218 56.13 67.99 16.22
C ALA A 1218 56.93 67.51 17.45
N ASP A 1219 57.02 66.19 17.62
CA ASP A 1219 58.26 65.41 17.78
C ASP A 1219 57.92 63.94 18.10
N GLU A 1220 58.69 63.02 17.51
CA GLU A 1220 58.55 61.56 17.63
C GLU A 1220 58.53 61.04 19.08
N ILE A 1221 57.38 60.56 19.60
CA ILE A 1221 57.39 59.59 20.72
C ILE A 1221 56.25 58.56 20.55
N SER A 1222 56.60 57.38 20.05
CA SER A 1222 55.83 56.13 20.21
C SER A 1222 56.20 55.52 21.56
N LEU A 1223 55.24 55.06 22.37
CA LEU A 1223 55.55 54.40 23.64
C LEU A 1223 56.29 53.05 23.45
N CYS A 1224 56.25 52.46 22.24
CA CYS A 1224 57.13 51.35 21.85
C CYS A 1224 58.47 51.80 21.29
N ALA A 1225 58.57 53.02 20.74
CA ALA A 1225 59.86 53.62 20.42
C ALA A 1225 60.58 54.11 21.69
N GLU A 1226 59.88 54.47 22.77
CA GLU A 1226 60.51 54.83 24.06
C GLU A 1226 60.99 53.57 24.81
N ILE A 1227 60.26 52.44 24.74
CA ILE A 1227 60.69 51.16 25.33
C ILE A 1227 61.78 50.49 24.48
N ASN A 1228 61.72 50.57 23.14
CA ASN A 1228 62.80 50.07 22.28
C ASN A 1228 64.00 51.04 22.20
N ARG A 1229 63.84 52.37 22.33
CA ARG A 1229 64.98 53.30 22.52
C ARG A 1229 65.60 53.15 23.90
N GLN A 1230 64.81 52.94 24.96
CA GLN A 1230 65.38 52.64 26.29
C GLN A 1230 66.09 51.28 26.31
N ALA A 1231 65.66 50.31 25.51
CA ALA A 1231 66.37 49.04 25.34
C ALA A 1231 67.62 49.13 24.44
N GLU A 1232 67.65 50.06 23.47
CA GLU A 1232 68.84 50.31 22.63
C GLU A 1232 69.89 51.20 23.32
N ASP A 1233 69.51 52.12 24.21
CA ASP A 1233 70.45 52.98 24.96
C ASP A 1233 71.02 52.32 26.24
N GLU A 1234 70.39 51.26 26.78
CA GLU A 1234 70.92 50.49 27.93
C GLU A 1234 71.69 49.22 27.52
N GLY A 1235 71.85 48.94 26.22
CA GLY A 1235 72.52 47.76 25.65
C GLY A 1235 74.03 47.88 25.41
N ALA A 1236 74.75 48.71 26.17
CA ALA A 1236 76.21 48.79 26.16
C ALA A 1236 76.83 48.26 27.47
N ASP A 1237 76.43 47.06 27.88
CA ASP A 1237 77.23 46.06 28.63
C ASP A 1237 76.27 44.94 29.08
N LEU A 1238 76.14 43.87 28.28
CA LEU A 1238 75.91 42.47 28.70
C LEU A 1238 75.95 41.50 27.51
#